data_AF-A0A653R8R4-F1
#
_entry.id   AF-A0A653R8R4-F1
#
_cell.length_a   1.000
_cell.length_b   1.000
_cell.length_c   1.000
_cell.angle_alpha   90.00
_cell.angle_beta   90.00
_cell.angle_gamma   90.00
#
_symmetry.space_group_name_H-M   'P 1'
#
loop_
_entity.id
_entity.type
_entity.pdbx_description
1 polymer ?
#
loop_
_entity_poly.entity_id
_entity_poly.type
_entity_poly.pdbx_seq_one_letter_code
_entity_poly.pdbx_strand_id
1 'polypeptide(L)'
;MVVTPEHHKNENYEMWVDDKNRVLIQYDWDREAQFDGATSVWLRLATQWQGSQMGVVTPARAGQMVIVSHVHGDPDRPYVSAFVVDRWNMPPWEMPRNSALSGLRSQSLGGSVDSNHLALDDTQGRLQAQLASDHAKSSLTLGFNTRIDGHKGRQEARGQGFELRTDAHGVARAARGLLLTTEARKNAGGHALDMGETIATLTQAREVHESLAGLAQQHCAHDAIHDQHVVAKAIRAANEGIRGSSPVDAGRGQFPEFEAPHLTLSSPAGIQSTTAGSMHIASGEDLAVTTGRHVSFAVARSLFASVVDSVAVFVQKTGIALTAAAGRIRLEAQQDGIQLIARKDVQIVSTGDGIDITAAKRIRLNAGGTMLEISSSGVLGFTNGQFLVHAATHATDGPVDTPVKLPLTDIEDAKVAEPFILVDPIAGFGIPDQPYRITLNDGTVIEGRTNDAGETALVLSDSVQPATIEILHNDGKNNPSSILSAMLIQPARALVPEITSRKKRETTRINDRELQSQDDTTSSSGKSPYFALCQSYNWGMRYSERDKKDPRRLAYPVAERFAKEMKQILIEQVQWGSNYFGNGKPILEAKLVDGSKFLSDRTNQQLAKLLSASVKSALTAMQSPGFALPEQALPTVTVTNDTLVGNAKGTFDPAHWTLSINTEPFGPLFVPCTVTDQSQRETQARLALKDFVDTVFHETRHCQQDFWVYAMVQQGAANFPDMPNISKWPGQASQFSELANAVVRASASQALPDDNANLLGIKQMAVAKYVWNLHAFMVAKWYPTYASDAVSLREEYERARKQAETLLRSAGADGSAIDVEDMVVDSGYQSRPWEDDAFVCGEIESSYWSSDRAPTDIVFNQCSRKYALSFNSRRATSATASPGVSVNASRNGG
;
A
#
# COMPACT_ATOMS: atom_id res chain seq x y z
N MET A 1 -12.07 -71.29 -5.89
CA MET A 1 -11.41 -70.14 -6.54
C MET A 1 -12.44 -69.05 -6.77
N VAL A 2 -12.10 -67.78 -6.61
CA VAL A 2 -13.00 -66.63 -6.87
C VAL A 2 -13.18 -66.42 -8.38
N VAL A 3 -14.41 -66.11 -8.82
CA VAL A 3 -14.81 -66.03 -10.25
C VAL A 3 -15.70 -64.81 -10.55
N THR A 4 -15.78 -64.43 -11.83
CA THR A 4 -16.56 -63.30 -12.36
C THR A 4 -17.84 -63.82 -13.06
N PRO A 5 -19.00 -63.13 -13.03
CA PRO A 5 -20.27 -63.70 -13.49
C PRO A 5 -20.41 -63.84 -15.01
N GLU A 6 -21.23 -64.81 -15.43
CA GLU A 6 -21.50 -65.17 -16.82
C GLU A 6 -21.84 -63.99 -17.75
N HIS A 7 -22.71 -63.07 -17.32
CA HIS A 7 -23.14 -61.93 -18.16
C HIS A 7 -22.03 -60.92 -18.49
N HIS A 8 -20.85 -61.03 -17.86
CA HIS A 8 -19.67 -60.22 -18.14
C HIS A 8 -18.45 -61.05 -18.61
N LYS A 9 -18.65 -62.29 -19.10
CA LYS A 9 -17.58 -63.21 -19.59
C LYS A 9 -16.54 -62.59 -20.54
N ASN A 10 -16.91 -61.56 -21.31
CA ASN A 10 -16.03 -60.92 -22.29
C ASN A 10 -15.28 -59.69 -21.73
N GLU A 11 -15.55 -59.30 -20.48
CA GLU A 11 -14.97 -58.13 -19.82
C GLU A 11 -14.09 -58.63 -18.66
N ASN A 12 -12.76 -58.51 -18.79
CA ASN A 12 -11.78 -59.04 -17.84
C ASN A 12 -11.73 -58.24 -16.52
N TYR A 13 -12.83 -58.23 -15.76
CA TYR A 13 -12.91 -57.59 -14.45
C TYR A 13 -12.18 -58.41 -13.38
N GLU A 14 -11.10 -57.83 -12.86
CA GLU A 14 -10.27 -58.39 -11.79
C GLU A 14 -10.99 -58.45 -10.42
N MET A 15 -12.03 -57.62 -10.23
CA MET A 15 -12.87 -57.61 -9.03
C MET A 15 -14.35 -57.70 -9.41
N TRP A 16 -15.08 -58.55 -8.70
CA TRP A 16 -16.55 -58.56 -8.72
C TRP A 16 -17.08 -58.90 -7.32
N VAL A 17 -17.65 -57.91 -6.64
CA VAL A 17 -18.23 -58.02 -5.29
C VAL A 17 -19.60 -57.34 -5.24
N ASP A 18 -20.46 -57.76 -4.32
CA ASP A 18 -21.77 -57.14 -4.11
C ASP A 18 -21.77 -56.04 -3.03
N ASP A 19 -22.96 -55.49 -2.75
CA ASP A 19 -23.21 -54.45 -1.74
C ASP A 19 -22.85 -54.85 -0.29
N LYS A 20 -22.47 -56.13 -0.07
CA LYS A 20 -22.12 -56.71 1.23
C LYS A 20 -20.70 -57.29 1.22
N ASN A 21 -19.86 -56.93 0.24
CA ASN A 21 -18.51 -57.48 0.03
C ASN A 21 -18.49 -59.02 -0.02
N ARG A 22 -19.53 -59.62 -0.63
CA ARG A 22 -19.59 -61.04 -0.94
C ARG A 22 -18.97 -61.33 -2.30
N VAL A 23 -18.65 -62.60 -2.55
CA VAL A 23 -18.03 -63.07 -3.80
C VAL A 23 -18.73 -64.31 -4.34
N LEU A 24 -18.58 -64.52 -5.65
CA LEU A 24 -18.86 -65.82 -6.29
C LEU A 24 -17.57 -66.65 -6.35
N ILE A 25 -17.72 -67.97 -6.22
CA ILE A 25 -16.63 -68.94 -6.32
C ILE A 25 -17.01 -70.14 -7.18
N GLN A 26 -16.01 -70.76 -7.83
CA GLN A 26 -16.10 -72.16 -8.27
C GLN A 26 -15.33 -73.05 -7.29
N TYR A 27 -15.91 -74.19 -6.92
CA TYR A 27 -15.23 -75.23 -6.16
C TYR A 27 -14.27 -76.01 -7.06
N ASP A 28 -13.16 -76.48 -6.51
CA ASP A 28 -12.14 -77.25 -7.24
C ASP A 28 -12.58 -78.65 -7.66
N TRP A 29 -13.55 -79.22 -6.92
CA TRP A 29 -14.21 -80.48 -7.26
C TRP A 29 -15.37 -80.31 -8.27
N ASP A 30 -15.88 -79.09 -8.49
CA ASP A 30 -16.87 -78.82 -9.53
C ASP A 30 -16.17 -78.74 -10.89
N ARG A 31 -16.31 -79.83 -11.65
CA ARG A 31 -15.70 -80.04 -12.97
C ARG A 31 -16.63 -79.70 -14.14
N GLU A 32 -17.88 -79.35 -13.87
CA GLU A 32 -18.88 -79.05 -14.90
C GLU A 32 -19.06 -77.53 -15.06
N ALA A 33 -18.85 -76.75 -14.00
CA ALA A 33 -18.88 -75.28 -14.07
C ALA A 33 -17.74 -74.65 -14.88
N GLN A 34 -18.04 -73.51 -15.50
CA GLN A 34 -17.23 -72.87 -16.56
C GLN A 34 -16.51 -71.59 -16.08
N PHE A 35 -16.16 -71.51 -14.79
CA PHE A 35 -15.51 -70.38 -14.12
C PHE A 35 -16.24 -69.03 -14.24
N ASP A 36 -17.57 -69.10 -14.26
CA ASP A 36 -18.47 -68.00 -14.59
C ASP A 36 -19.48 -67.65 -13.48
N GLY A 37 -19.32 -68.24 -12.30
CA GLY A 37 -20.18 -68.01 -11.15
C GLY A 37 -21.63 -68.47 -11.31
N ALA A 38 -22.04 -69.06 -12.44
CA ALA A 38 -23.43 -69.45 -12.68
C ALA A 38 -23.91 -70.58 -11.76
N THR A 39 -22.99 -71.45 -11.30
CA THR A 39 -23.24 -72.48 -10.29
C THR A 39 -23.00 -72.00 -8.85
N SER A 40 -22.78 -70.70 -8.64
CA SER A 40 -22.32 -70.14 -7.36
C SER A 40 -23.37 -69.32 -6.64
N VAL A 41 -23.37 -69.40 -5.30
CA VAL A 41 -24.08 -68.44 -4.43
C VAL A 41 -23.11 -67.39 -3.89
N TRP A 42 -23.65 -66.23 -3.48
CA TRP A 42 -22.84 -65.15 -2.92
C TRP A 42 -22.33 -65.45 -1.51
N LEU A 43 -21.07 -65.91 -1.40
CA LEU A 43 -20.38 -66.22 -0.15
C LEU A 43 -19.88 -64.96 0.56
N ARG A 44 -20.02 -64.91 1.88
CA ARG A 44 -19.41 -63.86 2.73
C ARG A 44 -17.92 -64.10 2.92
N LEU A 45 -17.12 -63.03 2.93
CA LEU A 45 -15.72 -63.06 3.34
C LEU A 45 -15.61 -62.95 4.88
N ALA A 46 -14.91 -63.87 5.54
CA ALA A 46 -14.54 -63.75 6.94
C ALA A 46 -13.28 -62.88 7.08
N THR A 47 -13.49 -61.62 7.46
CA THR A 47 -12.43 -60.66 7.80
C THR A 47 -12.13 -60.70 9.30
N GLN A 48 -10.93 -60.29 9.72
CA GLN A 48 -10.53 -60.23 11.14
C GLN A 48 -11.50 -59.43 12.03
N TRP A 49 -12.06 -58.33 11.51
CA TRP A 49 -13.18 -57.59 12.09
C TRP A 49 -13.94 -56.84 10.98
N GLN A 50 -15.28 -56.92 10.95
CA GLN A 50 -16.11 -56.02 10.14
C GLN A 50 -17.58 -55.98 10.61
N GLY A 51 -18.25 -54.84 10.37
CA GLY A 51 -19.68 -54.63 10.60
C GLY A 51 -19.95 -53.18 11.01
N SER A 52 -21.18 -52.69 10.87
CA SER A 52 -21.60 -51.35 11.39
C SER A 52 -20.64 -50.18 11.04
N GLN A 53 -20.10 -50.16 9.82
CA GLN A 53 -19.12 -49.17 9.31
C GLN A 53 -17.73 -49.17 9.99
N MET A 54 -17.39 -50.22 10.76
CA MET A 54 -16.03 -50.49 11.27
C MET A 54 -15.46 -51.79 10.68
N GLY A 55 -14.13 -51.90 10.57
CA GLY A 55 -13.44 -53.16 10.21
C GLY A 55 -12.24 -53.02 9.28
N VAL A 56 -11.77 -54.17 8.76
CA VAL A 56 -10.86 -54.27 7.61
C VAL A 56 -11.67 -54.75 6.40
N VAL A 57 -11.64 -53.99 5.31
CA VAL A 57 -12.27 -54.36 4.04
C VAL A 57 -11.18 -54.67 3.02
N THR A 58 -11.05 -55.95 2.66
CA THR A 58 -10.16 -56.43 1.61
C THR A 58 -10.98 -57.26 0.61
N PRO A 59 -11.46 -56.66 -0.50
CA PRO A 59 -12.18 -57.39 -1.54
C PRO A 59 -11.31 -58.48 -2.14
N ALA A 60 -11.89 -59.65 -2.41
CA ALA A 60 -11.19 -60.69 -3.16
C ALA A 60 -11.10 -60.34 -4.64
N ARG A 61 -10.12 -60.92 -5.32
CA ARG A 61 -9.92 -60.80 -6.77
C ARG A 61 -10.19 -62.13 -7.47
N ALA A 62 -10.62 -62.07 -8.72
CA ALA A 62 -10.79 -63.25 -9.56
C ALA A 62 -9.48 -64.06 -9.63
N GLY A 63 -9.59 -65.38 -9.64
CA GLY A 63 -8.42 -66.29 -9.63
C GLY A 63 -7.81 -66.58 -8.25
N GLN A 64 -8.23 -65.87 -7.17
CA GLN A 64 -7.72 -66.17 -5.83
C GLN A 64 -8.22 -67.52 -5.29
N MET A 65 -7.33 -68.28 -4.65
CA MET A 65 -7.68 -69.48 -3.89
C MET A 65 -8.16 -69.12 -2.49
N VAL A 66 -9.25 -69.76 -2.07
CA VAL A 66 -9.97 -69.50 -0.82
C VAL A 66 -10.41 -70.81 -0.19
N ILE A 67 -10.36 -70.90 1.14
CA ILE A 67 -10.98 -71.98 1.91
C ILE A 67 -12.42 -71.58 2.17
N VAL A 68 -13.35 -72.52 1.94
CA VAL A 68 -14.75 -72.39 2.34
C VAL A 68 -14.97 -73.14 3.65
N SER A 69 -15.71 -72.52 4.55
CA SER A 69 -16.22 -73.10 5.78
C SER A 69 -17.73 -72.85 5.87
N HIS A 70 -18.38 -73.48 6.85
CA HIS A 70 -19.83 -73.57 6.94
C HIS A 70 -20.30 -73.13 8.33
N VAL A 71 -21.30 -72.26 8.41
CA VAL A 71 -21.79 -71.73 9.70
C VAL A 71 -22.42 -72.87 10.50
N HIS A 72 -21.84 -73.20 11.66
CA HIS A 72 -22.17 -74.41 12.44
C HIS A 72 -22.01 -75.75 11.68
N GLY A 73 -21.28 -75.77 10.56
CA GLY A 73 -21.17 -76.94 9.69
C GLY A 73 -22.34 -77.12 8.69
N ASP A 74 -23.28 -76.18 8.63
CA ASP A 74 -24.43 -76.18 7.72
C ASP A 74 -24.00 -75.95 6.25
N PRO A 75 -24.11 -76.96 5.34
CA PRO A 75 -23.70 -76.82 3.94
C PRO A 75 -24.44 -75.72 3.18
N ASP A 76 -25.67 -75.36 3.59
CA ASP A 76 -26.46 -74.29 2.97
C ASP A 76 -26.00 -72.89 3.42
N ARG A 77 -25.00 -72.80 4.32
CA ARG A 77 -24.43 -71.54 4.83
C ARG A 77 -22.91 -71.44 4.62
N PRO A 78 -22.41 -71.53 3.37
CA PRO A 78 -20.99 -71.39 3.06
C PRO A 78 -20.50 -69.95 3.26
N TYR A 79 -19.24 -69.82 3.68
CA TYR A 79 -18.50 -68.56 3.73
C TYR A 79 -17.02 -68.80 3.48
N VAL A 80 -16.32 -67.82 2.93
CA VAL A 80 -14.86 -67.87 2.77
C VAL A 80 -14.22 -67.62 4.13
N SER A 81 -13.47 -68.59 4.65
CA SER A 81 -12.82 -68.51 5.96
C SER A 81 -11.37 -68.03 5.91
N ALA A 82 -10.67 -68.23 4.79
CA ALA A 82 -9.29 -67.80 4.59
C ALA A 82 -8.92 -67.73 3.09
N PHE A 83 -7.86 -66.99 2.77
CA PHE A 83 -7.16 -67.03 1.49
C PHE A 83 -5.94 -67.97 1.58
N VAL A 84 -5.57 -68.59 0.47
CA VAL A 84 -4.46 -69.56 0.42
C VAL A 84 -3.50 -69.23 -0.71
N VAL A 85 -2.19 -69.35 -0.42
CA VAL A 85 -1.11 -69.23 -1.41
C VAL A 85 -1.00 -70.50 -2.24
N ASP A 86 -0.89 -70.34 -3.56
CA ASP A 86 -0.80 -71.43 -4.53
C ASP A 86 0.20 -71.11 -5.65
N ARG A 87 0.27 -71.94 -6.70
CA ARG A 87 1.14 -71.75 -7.87
C ARG A 87 0.82 -70.51 -8.72
N TRP A 88 -0.33 -69.86 -8.51
CA TRP A 88 -0.74 -68.64 -9.20
C TRP A 88 -0.82 -67.43 -8.26
N ASN A 89 -1.19 -67.66 -7.00
CA ASN A 89 -1.28 -66.67 -5.92
C ASN A 89 -0.10 -66.84 -4.96
N MET A 90 1.07 -66.30 -5.31
CA MET A 90 2.28 -66.38 -4.48
C MET A 90 2.25 -65.42 -3.27
N PRO A 91 3.10 -65.62 -2.23
CA PRO A 91 3.20 -64.69 -1.09
C PRO A 91 3.54 -63.26 -1.54
N PRO A 92 3.20 -62.22 -0.75
CA PRO A 92 3.37 -60.83 -1.20
C PRO A 92 4.82 -60.42 -1.49
N TRP A 93 5.80 -61.04 -0.83
CA TRP A 93 7.24 -60.87 -1.04
C TRP A 93 7.96 -62.20 -1.32
N GLU A 94 9.12 -62.16 -1.99
CA GLU A 94 9.96 -63.33 -2.26
C GLU A 94 10.41 -64.04 -0.96
N MET A 95 9.86 -65.23 -0.70
CA MET A 95 10.23 -66.08 0.45
C MET A 95 11.20 -67.19 0.02
N PRO A 96 12.14 -67.63 0.89
CA PRO A 96 12.34 -67.20 2.28
C PRO A 96 13.24 -65.97 2.44
N ARG A 97 13.75 -65.36 1.35
CA ARG A 97 14.67 -64.20 1.39
C ARG A 97 14.15 -63.05 2.26
N ASN A 98 12.84 -62.81 2.25
CA ASN A 98 12.18 -61.74 2.98
C ASN A 98 11.52 -62.20 4.30
N SER A 99 12.01 -63.27 4.95
CA SER A 99 11.45 -63.80 6.20
C SER A 99 11.46 -62.84 7.40
N ALA A 100 12.23 -61.75 7.33
CA ALA A 100 12.21 -60.66 8.31
C ALA A 100 11.17 -59.57 8.01
N LEU A 101 10.44 -59.65 6.89
CA LEU A 101 9.35 -58.72 6.56
C LEU A 101 8.00 -59.24 7.06
N SER A 102 7.26 -58.37 7.76
CA SER A 102 5.87 -58.59 8.14
C SER A 102 5.00 -57.39 7.71
N GLY A 103 3.69 -57.58 7.53
CA GLY A 103 2.75 -56.50 7.21
C GLY A 103 1.80 -56.79 6.04
N LEU A 104 1.37 -55.73 5.35
CA LEU A 104 0.36 -55.73 4.30
C LEU A 104 0.95 -55.22 2.98
N ARG A 105 0.64 -55.88 1.86
CA ARG A 105 0.89 -55.36 0.50
C ARG A 105 -0.34 -55.60 -0.38
N SER A 106 -0.81 -54.55 -1.03
CA SER A 106 -1.83 -54.60 -2.09
C SER A 106 -1.20 -54.43 -3.46
N GLN A 107 -1.94 -54.72 -4.53
CA GLN A 107 -1.53 -54.54 -5.92
C GLN A 107 -2.48 -53.56 -6.62
N SER A 108 -2.03 -52.85 -7.65
CA SER A 108 -2.86 -52.11 -8.60
C SER A 108 -3.95 -52.97 -9.23
N LEU A 109 -5.00 -52.36 -9.79
CA LEU A 109 -5.98 -53.04 -10.64
C LEU A 109 -5.54 -53.01 -12.11
N GLY A 110 -6.09 -53.90 -12.93
CA GLY A 110 -5.74 -54.05 -14.34
C GLY A 110 -4.46 -54.84 -14.59
N GLY A 111 -4.02 -55.64 -13.60
CA GLY A 111 -2.86 -56.53 -13.75
C GLY A 111 -1.47 -55.88 -13.75
N SER A 112 -1.33 -54.58 -13.48
CA SER A 112 0.01 -53.99 -13.25
C SER A 112 0.66 -54.57 -11.99
N VAL A 113 2.00 -54.55 -11.94
CA VAL A 113 2.83 -55.05 -10.84
C VAL A 113 2.95 -54.07 -9.66
N ASP A 114 2.48 -52.83 -9.85
CA ASP A 114 2.55 -51.76 -8.85
C ASP A 114 1.81 -52.13 -7.57
N SER A 115 2.31 -51.65 -6.44
CA SER A 115 1.80 -51.99 -5.12
C SER A 115 1.76 -50.81 -4.16
N ASN A 116 0.99 -51.00 -3.09
CA ASN A 116 1.11 -50.20 -1.88
C ASN A 116 1.42 -51.17 -0.73
N HIS A 117 2.31 -50.80 0.20
CA HIS A 117 2.62 -51.65 1.34
C HIS A 117 2.77 -50.88 2.64
N LEU A 118 2.34 -51.52 3.73
CA LEU A 118 2.73 -51.23 5.10
C LEU A 118 3.60 -52.40 5.55
N ALA A 119 4.90 -52.18 5.68
CA ALA A 119 5.89 -53.23 5.97
C ALA A 119 6.70 -52.89 7.22
N LEU A 120 6.93 -53.91 8.05
CA LEU A 120 7.89 -53.91 9.15
C LEU A 120 9.06 -54.81 8.76
N ASP A 121 10.28 -54.42 9.13
CA ASP A 121 11.49 -55.24 9.00
C ASP A 121 12.04 -55.54 10.39
N ASP A 122 11.82 -56.77 10.87
CA ASP A 122 12.14 -57.21 12.22
C ASP A 122 13.62 -57.66 12.36
N THR A 123 14.49 -57.22 11.44
CA THR A 123 15.93 -57.54 11.49
C THR A 123 16.60 -56.97 12.74
N GLN A 124 17.29 -57.84 13.48
CA GLN A 124 17.95 -57.50 14.74
C GLN A 124 18.89 -56.28 14.59
N GLY A 125 18.65 -55.25 15.41
CA GLY A 125 19.41 -53.99 15.40
C GLY A 125 19.16 -53.09 14.17
N ARG A 126 18.19 -53.44 13.32
CA ARG A 126 17.85 -52.75 12.06
C ARG A 126 16.33 -52.67 11.85
N LEU A 127 15.59 -52.39 12.93
CA LEU A 127 14.14 -52.27 12.87
C LEU A 127 13.73 -51.15 11.92
N GLN A 128 12.77 -51.42 11.05
CA GLN A 128 12.14 -50.43 10.17
C GLN A 128 10.61 -50.59 10.20
N ALA A 129 9.90 -49.47 10.11
CA ALA A 129 8.52 -49.41 9.65
C ALA A 129 8.43 -48.55 8.38
N GLN A 130 7.67 -48.98 7.38
CA GLN A 130 7.51 -48.26 6.11
C GLN A 130 6.08 -48.32 5.61
N LEU A 131 5.52 -47.17 5.26
CA LEU A 131 4.32 -47.03 4.44
C LEU A 131 4.73 -46.49 3.07
N ALA A 132 4.41 -47.21 1.99
CA ALA A 132 4.82 -46.84 0.64
C ALA A 132 3.75 -47.13 -0.42
N SER A 133 3.84 -46.40 -1.52
CA SER A 133 3.21 -46.67 -2.81
C SER A 133 4.30 -46.72 -3.88
N ASP A 134 4.17 -47.63 -4.85
CA ASP A 134 5.04 -47.62 -6.03
C ASP A 134 4.77 -46.39 -6.93
N HIS A 135 3.60 -45.76 -6.81
CA HIS A 135 3.27 -44.52 -7.54
C HIS A 135 4.17 -43.36 -7.10
N ALA A 136 4.96 -42.84 -8.06
CA ALA A 136 6.07 -41.90 -7.81
C ALA A 136 7.01 -42.36 -6.68
N LYS A 137 7.08 -43.69 -6.47
CA LYS A 137 7.75 -44.38 -5.35
C LYS A 137 7.54 -43.68 -3.99
N SER A 138 6.36 -43.14 -3.74
CA SER A 138 6.07 -42.28 -2.59
C SER A 138 6.08 -43.08 -1.28
N SER A 139 6.86 -42.66 -0.27
CA SER A 139 7.01 -43.43 0.98
C SER A 139 7.37 -42.60 2.21
N LEU A 140 6.82 -42.99 3.36
CA LEU A 140 7.32 -42.69 4.70
C LEU A 140 8.05 -43.92 5.26
N THR A 141 9.31 -43.77 5.63
CA THR A 141 10.16 -44.80 6.23
C THR A 141 10.69 -44.32 7.58
N LEU A 142 10.67 -45.19 8.59
CA LEU A 142 11.10 -44.92 9.96
C LEU A 142 12.07 -46.02 10.42
N GLY A 143 13.16 -45.65 11.11
CA GLY A 143 14.12 -46.58 11.69
C GLY A 143 15.37 -46.78 10.82
N PHE A 144 15.73 -48.03 10.54
CA PHE A 144 16.90 -48.38 9.71
C PHE A 144 16.50 -48.46 8.23
N ASN A 145 16.46 -47.30 7.57
CA ASN A 145 15.95 -47.13 6.20
C ASN A 145 16.62 -48.10 5.20
N THR A 146 15.88 -49.14 4.82
CA THR A 146 16.23 -50.19 3.87
C THR A 146 15.15 -50.25 2.79
N ARG A 147 15.54 -50.26 1.52
CA ARG A 147 14.61 -50.31 0.39
C ARG A 147 13.81 -51.61 0.40
N ILE A 148 12.49 -51.50 0.34
CA ILE A 148 11.56 -52.60 0.05
C ILE A 148 10.91 -52.27 -1.29
N ASP A 149 11.06 -53.14 -2.29
CA ASP A 149 10.69 -52.85 -3.68
C ASP A 149 9.78 -53.94 -4.26
N GLY A 150 8.48 -53.64 -4.39
CA GLY A 150 7.45 -54.55 -4.89
C GLY A 150 7.51 -55.94 -4.26
N HIS A 151 7.39 -56.98 -5.08
CA HIS A 151 7.51 -58.39 -4.65
C HIS A 151 8.94 -58.78 -4.22
N LYS A 152 10.00 -58.12 -4.74
CA LYS A 152 11.40 -58.48 -4.43
C LYS A 152 11.74 -58.26 -2.96
N GLY A 153 11.01 -57.36 -2.29
CA GLY A 153 11.21 -57.01 -0.89
C GLY A 153 12.55 -56.29 -0.68
N ARG A 154 13.33 -56.74 0.31
CA ARG A 154 14.52 -56.07 0.85
C ARG A 154 15.69 -55.99 -0.13
N GLN A 155 16.14 -54.77 -0.41
CA GLN A 155 17.33 -54.44 -1.21
C GLN A 155 18.36 -53.67 -0.36
N GLU A 156 18.98 -52.62 -0.90
CA GLU A 156 20.02 -51.82 -0.24
C GLU A 156 19.54 -50.99 0.97
N ALA A 157 20.46 -50.76 1.91
CA ALA A 157 20.30 -49.78 2.99
C ALA A 157 20.55 -48.36 2.46
N ARG A 158 19.75 -47.39 2.93
CA ARG A 158 19.70 -46.00 2.44
C ARG A 158 19.88 -44.94 3.53
N GLY A 159 19.76 -45.28 4.81
CA GLY A 159 20.00 -44.35 5.92
C GLY A 159 19.51 -44.84 7.28
N GLN A 160 19.41 -43.93 8.25
CA GLN A 160 18.79 -44.16 9.56
C GLN A 160 18.04 -42.88 9.99
N GLY A 161 16.92 -43.02 10.70
CA GLY A 161 16.12 -41.89 11.20
C GLY A 161 14.69 -41.95 10.64
N PHE A 162 14.28 -40.93 9.90
CA PHE A 162 13.07 -40.96 9.08
C PHE A 162 13.38 -40.51 7.65
N GLU A 163 12.60 -40.98 6.69
CA GLU A 163 12.59 -40.48 5.32
C GLU A 163 11.13 -40.33 4.87
N LEU A 164 10.73 -39.10 4.51
CA LEU A 164 9.54 -38.85 3.72
C LEU A 164 10.01 -38.45 2.31
N ARG A 165 9.63 -39.23 1.29
CA ARG A 165 10.02 -38.96 -0.10
C ARG A 165 8.90 -39.28 -1.10
N THR A 166 9.00 -38.66 -2.26
CA THR A 166 8.22 -38.96 -3.47
C THR A 166 8.98 -38.40 -4.67
N ASP A 167 8.79 -38.99 -5.84
CA ASP A 167 9.29 -38.46 -7.12
C ASP A 167 8.30 -37.43 -7.72
N ALA A 168 7.19 -37.15 -7.03
CA ALA A 168 6.14 -36.18 -7.37
C ALA A 168 6.09 -35.01 -6.36
N HIS A 169 4.92 -34.41 -6.14
CA HIS A 169 4.77 -33.24 -5.27
C HIS A 169 4.72 -33.61 -3.78
N GLY A 170 5.66 -33.08 -2.98
CA GLY A 170 5.60 -33.11 -1.52
C GLY A 170 4.95 -31.85 -0.95
N VAL A 171 4.02 -32.00 0.00
CA VAL A 171 3.39 -30.88 0.72
C VAL A 171 3.31 -31.20 2.21
N ALA A 172 3.96 -30.38 3.03
CA ALA A 172 3.76 -30.34 4.47
C ALA A 172 2.92 -29.10 4.82
N ARG A 173 1.84 -29.27 5.59
CA ARG A 173 0.93 -28.19 5.97
C ARG A 173 0.45 -28.37 7.40
N ALA A 174 0.69 -27.37 8.25
CA ALA A 174 0.22 -27.33 9.63
C ALA A 174 -0.46 -25.98 9.90
N ALA A 175 -1.77 -26.00 10.18
CA ALA A 175 -2.59 -24.79 10.32
C ALA A 175 -2.39 -24.05 11.68
N ARG A 176 -1.49 -24.57 12.53
CA ARG A 176 -1.14 -24.01 13.85
C ARG A 176 0.39 -23.90 14.03
N GLY A 177 1.09 -23.58 12.94
CA GLY A 177 2.55 -23.43 12.93
C GLY A 177 3.30 -24.75 12.71
N LEU A 178 4.59 -24.63 12.40
CA LEU A 178 5.47 -25.74 12.04
C LEU A 178 6.90 -25.48 12.54
N LEU A 179 7.37 -26.33 13.46
CA LEU A 179 8.76 -26.37 13.88
C LEU A 179 9.54 -27.38 13.02
N LEU A 180 10.61 -26.93 12.37
CA LEU A 180 11.62 -27.78 11.75
C LEU A 180 12.96 -27.55 12.46
N THR A 181 13.40 -28.54 13.25
CA THR A 181 14.54 -28.37 14.16
C THR A 181 15.49 -29.57 14.14
N THR A 182 16.77 -29.30 14.38
CA THR A 182 17.78 -30.32 14.73
C THR A 182 18.15 -30.32 16.22
N GLU A 183 17.45 -29.51 17.05
CA GLU A 183 17.59 -29.55 18.51
C GLU A 183 17.14 -30.90 19.08
N ALA A 184 17.89 -31.39 20.07
CA ALA A 184 17.77 -32.77 20.51
C ALA A 184 16.71 -32.97 21.60
N ARG A 185 15.68 -33.79 21.31
CA ARG A 185 14.75 -34.36 22.30
C ARG A 185 15.03 -35.86 22.44
N LYS A 186 16.09 -36.19 23.21
CA LYS A 186 16.59 -37.57 23.37
C LYS A 186 15.48 -38.48 23.89
N ASN A 187 15.33 -39.66 23.27
CA ASN A 187 14.27 -40.64 23.56
C ASN A 187 12.84 -40.05 23.50
N ALA A 188 12.63 -38.98 22.71
CA ALA A 188 11.39 -38.19 22.69
C ALA A 188 10.96 -37.65 24.07
N GLY A 189 11.92 -37.37 24.96
CA GLY A 189 11.67 -36.66 26.22
C GLY A 189 11.40 -35.17 26.00
N GLY A 190 10.38 -34.64 26.67
CA GLY A 190 9.78 -33.33 26.40
C GLY A 190 8.44 -33.46 25.67
N HIS A 191 7.71 -32.36 25.47
CA HIS A 191 6.57 -32.32 24.56
C HIS A 191 7.02 -32.00 23.14
N ALA A 192 6.19 -32.31 22.14
CA ALA A 192 6.57 -32.24 20.73
C ALA A 192 6.90 -30.84 20.19
N LEU A 193 6.57 -29.78 20.95
CA LEU A 193 6.84 -28.38 20.62
C LEU A 193 7.86 -27.71 21.56
N ASP A 194 8.47 -28.48 22.49
CA ASP A 194 9.52 -27.96 23.38
C ASP A 194 10.69 -27.41 22.56
N MET A 195 10.88 -26.09 22.63
CA MET A 195 11.82 -25.32 21.79
C MET A 195 12.59 -24.24 22.56
N GLY A 196 12.84 -24.41 23.86
CA GLY A 196 13.43 -23.37 24.73
C GLY A 196 14.74 -22.74 24.22
N GLU A 197 15.60 -23.52 23.59
CA GLU A 197 16.86 -23.09 22.96
C GLU A 197 16.61 -22.16 21.76
N THR A 198 15.57 -22.46 20.98
CA THR A 198 15.14 -21.65 19.83
C THR A 198 14.58 -20.30 20.30
N ILE A 199 13.75 -20.32 21.35
CA ILE A 199 13.21 -19.11 21.97
C ILE A 199 14.32 -18.25 22.58
N ALA A 200 15.34 -18.85 23.20
CA ALA A 200 16.50 -18.10 23.71
C ALA A 200 17.28 -17.41 22.57
N THR A 201 17.54 -18.12 21.47
CA THR A 201 18.23 -17.59 20.28
C THR A 201 17.45 -16.43 19.64
N LEU A 202 16.13 -16.59 19.47
CA LEU A 202 15.24 -15.54 18.96
C LEU A 202 15.18 -14.33 19.89
N THR A 203 15.18 -14.55 21.20
CA THR A 203 15.19 -13.47 22.22
C THR A 203 16.49 -12.67 22.15
N GLN A 204 17.65 -13.34 22.02
CA GLN A 204 18.95 -12.69 21.86
C GLN A 204 19.04 -11.90 20.54
N ALA A 205 18.49 -12.43 19.45
CA ALA A 205 18.47 -11.74 18.16
C ALA A 205 17.63 -10.45 18.19
N ARG A 206 16.49 -10.45 18.90
CA ARG A 206 15.68 -9.26 19.17
C ARG A 206 16.48 -8.21 19.97
N GLU A 207 17.19 -8.62 21.02
CA GLU A 207 17.95 -7.70 21.90
C GLU A 207 19.10 -6.99 21.19
N VAL A 208 19.81 -7.69 20.30
CA VAL A 208 20.83 -7.08 19.43
C VAL A 208 20.19 -6.05 18.48
N HIS A 209 19.00 -6.35 17.94
CA HIS A 209 18.28 -5.46 17.03
C HIS A 209 17.79 -4.18 17.75
N GLU A 210 17.15 -4.34 18.92
CA GLU A 210 16.70 -3.23 19.78
C GLU A 210 17.87 -2.34 20.24
N SER A 211 18.99 -2.94 20.66
CA SER A 211 20.15 -2.20 21.14
C SER A 211 20.81 -1.37 20.03
N LEU A 212 20.92 -1.91 18.81
CA LEU A 212 21.48 -1.19 17.67
C LEU A 212 20.54 -0.09 17.15
N ALA A 213 19.23 -0.35 17.10
CA ALA A 213 18.23 0.66 16.74
C ALA A 213 18.26 1.85 17.69
N GLY A 214 18.28 1.60 19.01
CA GLY A 214 18.36 2.67 20.02
C GLY A 214 19.67 3.47 19.96
N LEU A 215 20.79 2.84 19.61
CA LEU A 215 22.07 3.54 19.39
C LEU A 215 22.05 4.39 18.13
N ALA A 216 21.45 3.91 17.03
CA ALA A 216 21.30 4.69 15.80
C ALA A 216 20.40 5.92 16.02
N GLN A 217 19.32 5.79 16.78
CA GLN A 217 18.46 6.91 17.21
C GLN A 217 19.21 7.92 18.08
N GLN A 218 19.99 7.47 19.08
CA GLN A 218 20.84 8.35 19.91
C GLN A 218 21.89 9.14 19.12
N HIS A 219 22.28 8.64 17.94
CA HIS A 219 23.21 9.29 17.03
C HIS A 219 22.53 10.00 15.85
N CYS A 220 21.20 10.14 15.87
CA CYS A 220 20.39 10.75 14.81
C CYS A 220 20.59 10.14 13.42
N ALA A 221 20.98 8.86 13.36
CA ALA A 221 21.00 8.08 12.12
C ALA A 221 19.62 7.52 11.76
N HIS A 222 18.73 7.41 12.76
CA HIS A 222 17.31 7.04 12.63
C HIS A 222 16.42 8.05 13.37
N ASP A 223 15.18 8.19 12.92
CA ASP A 223 14.09 8.87 13.61
C ASP A 223 13.44 7.99 14.70
N ALA A 224 12.43 8.53 15.40
CA ALA A 224 11.73 7.84 16.49
C ALA A 224 10.32 7.34 16.14
N ILE A 225 9.88 7.44 14.88
CA ILE A 225 8.46 7.33 14.47
C ILE A 225 8.27 6.32 13.32
N HIS A 226 9.21 6.24 12.38
CA HIS A 226 9.10 5.41 11.16
C HIS A 226 10.19 4.33 11.06
N ASP A 227 11.32 4.49 11.75
CA ASP A 227 12.50 3.63 11.58
C ASP A 227 12.51 2.33 12.44
N GLN A 228 13.65 1.63 12.42
CA GLN A 228 13.96 0.28 12.96
C GLN A 228 13.36 -0.12 14.32
N HIS A 229 12.91 0.82 15.15
CA HIS A 229 12.14 0.53 16.36
C HIS A 229 10.80 -0.18 16.06
N VAL A 230 10.14 0.14 14.94
CA VAL A 230 8.91 -0.53 14.49
C VAL A 230 9.20 -2.01 14.19
N VAL A 231 10.25 -2.27 13.42
CA VAL A 231 10.74 -3.63 13.10
C VAL A 231 11.05 -4.44 14.35
N ALA A 232 11.73 -3.84 15.32
CA ALA A 232 12.03 -4.49 16.60
C ALA A 232 10.76 -4.90 17.38
N LYS A 233 9.71 -4.07 17.34
CA LYS A 233 8.39 -4.38 17.92
C LYS A 233 7.69 -5.52 17.19
N ALA A 234 7.78 -5.59 15.86
CA ALA A 234 7.23 -6.69 15.06
C ALA A 234 7.93 -8.03 15.36
N ILE A 235 9.28 -8.04 15.37
CA ILE A 235 10.08 -9.21 15.79
C ILE A 235 9.69 -9.67 17.19
N ARG A 236 9.49 -8.73 18.12
CA ARG A 236 9.08 -9.05 19.49
C ARG A 236 7.73 -9.75 19.54
N ALA A 237 6.71 -9.24 18.83
CA ALA A 237 5.40 -9.85 18.78
C ALA A 237 5.43 -11.26 18.17
N ALA A 238 6.21 -11.47 17.10
CA ALA A 238 6.41 -12.79 16.52
C ALA A 238 7.11 -13.77 17.49
N ASN A 239 8.14 -13.32 18.22
CA ASN A 239 8.82 -14.13 19.23
C ASN A 239 7.91 -14.50 20.41
N GLU A 240 7.02 -13.59 20.82
CA GLU A 240 6.00 -13.84 21.85
C GLU A 240 4.94 -14.84 21.34
N GLY A 241 4.47 -14.71 20.09
CA GLY A 241 3.51 -15.65 19.47
C GLY A 241 4.05 -17.04 19.14
N ILE A 242 5.36 -17.19 18.86
CA ILE A 242 6.02 -18.50 18.73
C ILE A 242 6.13 -19.19 20.11
N ARG A 243 6.52 -18.44 21.15
CA ARG A 243 6.64 -18.94 22.54
C ARG A 243 5.29 -19.33 23.14
N GLY A 244 4.28 -18.49 22.91
CA GLY A 244 3.01 -18.51 23.61
C GLY A 244 3.06 -17.87 25.01
N SER A 245 1.87 -17.51 25.49
CA SER A 245 1.64 -16.74 26.72
C SER A 245 1.32 -17.60 27.96
N SER A 246 0.88 -18.85 27.74
CA SER A 246 0.41 -19.76 28.81
C SER A 246 1.53 -20.69 29.32
N PRO A 247 1.43 -21.23 30.55
CA PRO A 247 2.27 -22.35 30.97
C PRO A 247 1.86 -23.66 30.28
N VAL A 248 2.79 -24.62 30.20
CA VAL A 248 2.50 -25.99 29.75
C VAL A 248 1.66 -26.72 30.82
N ASP A 249 0.47 -27.19 30.45
CA ASP A 249 -0.32 -28.16 31.22
C ASP A 249 -0.49 -29.45 30.40
N ALA A 250 0.54 -30.30 30.45
CA ALA A 250 0.53 -31.62 29.83
C ALA A 250 -0.58 -32.54 30.40
N GLY A 251 -1.08 -32.28 31.62
CA GLY A 251 -2.20 -33.02 32.21
C GLY A 251 -3.55 -32.71 31.55
N ARG A 252 -3.66 -31.55 30.88
CA ARG A 252 -4.81 -31.15 30.04
C ARG A 252 -4.50 -31.16 28.54
N GLY A 253 -3.30 -31.58 28.14
CA GLY A 253 -2.83 -31.52 26.75
C GLY A 253 -2.66 -30.10 26.20
N GLN A 254 -2.41 -29.13 27.08
CA GLN A 254 -2.24 -27.72 26.72
C GLN A 254 -0.75 -27.39 26.60
N PHE A 255 -0.35 -27.00 25.39
CA PHE A 255 1.00 -26.57 25.03
C PHE A 255 0.87 -25.16 24.42
N PRO A 256 1.64 -24.17 24.90
CA PRO A 256 1.42 -22.76 24.55
C PRO A 256 2.00 -22.37 23.19
N GLU A 257 2.95 -23.13 22.66
CA GLU A 257 3.72 -22.72 21.49
C GLU A 257 2.86 -22.59 20.22
N PHE A 258 3.22 -21.63 19.35
CA PHE A 258 2.46 -21.23 18.15
C PHE A 258 1.02 -20.77 18.42
N GLU A 259 0.88 -19.59 19.04
CA GLU A 259 -0.40 -18.84 19.07
C GLU A 259 -0.80 -18.33 17.68
N ALA A 260 0.17 -18.13 16.79
CA ALA A 260 0.00 -17.84 15.36
C ALA A 260 0.79 -18.85 14.50
N PRO A 261 0.38 -19.09 13.23
CA PRO A 261 0.90 -20.20 12.43
C PRO A 261 2.27 -19.94 11.76
N HIS A 262 3.30 -19.68 12.59
CA HIS A 262 4.67 -19.45 12.12
C HIS A 262 5.34 -20.74 11.59
N LEU A 263 6.25 -20.59 10.62
CA LEU A 263 7.25 -21.59 10.27
C LEU A 263 8.56 -21.23 10.96
N THR A 264 9.03 -22.08 11.87
CA THR A 264 10.26 -21.85 12.65
C THR A 264 11.31 -22.88 12.27
N LEU A 265 12.44 -22.40 11.75
CA LEU A 265 13.63 -23.22 11.45
C LEU A 265 14.67 -23.04 12.56
N SER A 266 15.20 -24.13 13.11
CA SER A 266 16.18 -24.06 14.21
C SER A 266 17.27 -25.12 14.12
N SER A 267 18.48 -24.78 14.59
CA SER A 267 19.64 -25.67 14.58
C SER A 267 20.78 -25.12 15.46
N PRO A 268 21.34 -25.91 16.39
CA PRO A 268 22.43 -25.46 17.27
C PRO A 268 23.78 -25.32 16.53
N ALA A 269 23.89 -25.85 15.31
CA ALA A 269 25.10 -25.83 14.48
C ALA A 269 25.02 -24.84 13.29
N GLY A 270 23.82 -24.35 12.96
CA GLY A 270 23.57 -23.47 11.81
C GLY A 270 22.61 -24.06 10.78
N ILE A 271 22.17 -23.20 9.85
CA ILE A 271 21.18 -23.47 8.80
C ILE A 271 21.80 -23.07 7.46
N GLN A 272 21.60 -23.87 6.42
CA GLN A 272 22.08 -23.59 5.07
C GLN A 272 20.91 -23.66 4.07
N SER A 273 20.85 -22.69 3.16
CA SER A 273 19.95 -22.68 2.01
C SER A 273 20.80 -22.55 0.75
N THR A 274 20.56 -23.40 -0.25
CA THR A 274 21.36 -23.46 -1.48
C THR A 274 20.50 -23.84 -2.68
N THR A 275 20.88 -23.34 -3.85
CA THR A 275 20.27 -23.66 -5.16
C THR A 275 21.30 -23.38 -6.25
N ALA A 276 21.21 -24.07 -7.39
CA ALA A 276 22.01 -23.78 -8.58
C ALA A 276 21.39 -22.69 -9.47
N GLY A 277 20.12 -22.35 -9.24
CA GLY A 277 19.41 -21.25 -9.91
C GLY A 277 19.24 -20.04 -8.98
N SER A 278 18.19 -19.27 -9.21
CA SER A 278 17.85 -18.11 -8.36
C SER A 278 17.32 -18.53 -6.98
N MET A 279 17.66 -17.76 -5.95
CA MET A 279 16.99 -17.76 -4.65
C MET A 279 16.17 -16.48 -4.52
N HIS A 280 14.96 -16.58 -3.96
CA HIS A 280 14.06 -15.45 -3.76
C HIS A 280 13.54 -15.46 -2.32
N ILE A 281 13.55 -14.29 -1.68
CA ILE A 281 13.02 -14.06 -0.33
C ILE A 281 12.18 -12.79 -0.43
N ALA A 282 10.92 -12.86 -0.04
CA ALA A 282 9.99 -11.73 -0.03
C ALA A 282 9.18 -11.73 1.26
N SER A 283 8.84 -10.54 1.73
CA SER A 283 7.93 -10.26 2.84
C SER A 283 6.90 -9.24 2.37
N GLY A 284 5.69 -9.30 2.91
CA GLY A 284 4.69 -8.22 2.76
C GLY A 284 4.83 -7.12 3.81
N GLU A 285 5.67 -7.36 4.80
CA GLU A 285 6.03 -6.46 5.91
C GLU A 285 7.58 -6.45 6.00
N ASP A 286 8.15 -6.48 7.20
CA ASP A 286 9.59 -6.40 7.42
C ASP A 286 10.39 -7.61 6.93
N LEU A 287 11.69 -7.39 6.65
CA LEU A 287 12.72 -8.43 6.55
C LEU A 287 13.89 -8.09 7.48
N ALA A 288 13.93 -8.69 8.66
CA ALA A 288 14.98 -8.47 9.65
C ALA A 288 16.13 -9.49 9.54
N VAL A 289 17.37 -9.02 9.43
CA VAL A 289 18.59 -9.86 9.45
C VAL A 289 19.48 -9.45 10.62
N THR A 290 19.50 -10.26 11.69
CA THR A 290 20.39 -10.06 12.84
C THR A 290 21.50 -11.11 12.85
N THR A 291 22.73 -10.71 13.20
CA THR A 291 23.82 -11.65 13.54
C THR A 291 24.54 -11.19 14.80
N GLY A 292 25.08 -12.13 15.58
CA GLY A 292 25.96 -11.82 16.71
C GLY A 292 27.42 -11.52 16.32
N ARG A 293 27.73 -11.39 15.02
CA ARG A 293 29.09 -11.18 14.50
C ARG A 293 29.11 -10.28 13.27
N HIS A 294 28.93 -10.88 12.09
CA HIS A 294 29.15 -10.25 10.79
C HIS A 294 28.06 -10.70 9.82
N VAL A 295 27.47 -9.76 9.08
CA VAL A 295 26.82 -10.05 7.80
C VAL A 295 27.87 -9.87 6.70
N SER A 296 27.86 -10.71 5.66
CA SER A 296 28.81 -10.63 4.55
C SER A 296 28.14 -10.95 3.23
N PHE A 297 28.32 -10.09 2.24
CA PHE A 297 27.79 -10.24 0.89
C PHE A 297 28.95 -10.39 -0.09
N ALA A 298 29.09 -11.57 -0.69
CA ALA A 298 30.09 -11.86 -1.73
C ALA A 298 29.37 -12.04 -3.07
N VAL A 299 29.31 -10.97 -3.88
CA VAL A 299 28.51 -10.92 -5.11
C VAL A 299 29.43 -10.90 -6.33
N ALA A 300 29.34 -11.92 -7.19
CA ALA A 300 30.27 -12.14 -8.29
C ALA A 300 30.12 -11.20 -9.50
N ARG A 301 29.09 -10.34 -9.54
CA ARG A 301 28.84 -9.39 -10.63
C ARG A 301 28.42 -8.00 -10.14
N SER A 302 27.20 -7.87 -9.63
CA SER A 302 26.62 -6.57 -9.27
C SER A 302 25.67 -6.73 -8.09
N LEU A 303 25.84 -5.87 -7.08
CA LEU A 303 24.87 -5.70 -6.00
C LEU A 303 23.99 -4.51 -6.35
N PHE A 304 22.67 -4.71 -6.33
CA PHE A 304 21.67 -3.66 -6.54
C PHE A 304 20.84 -3.50 -5.28
N ALA A 305 20.46 -2.27 -4.97
CA ALA A 305 19.53 -1.93 -3.91
C ALA A 305 18.69 -0.74 -4.38
N SER A 306 17.37 -0.89 -4.30
CA SER A 306 16.38 0.15 -4.61
C SER A 306 15.43 0.22 -3.42
N VAL A 307 15.22 1.42 -2.88
CA VAL A 307 14.36 1.65 -1.71
C VAL A 307 13.51 2.89 -1.99
N VAL A 308 12.25 2.88 -1.53
CA VAL A 308 11.28 3.95 -1.81
C VAL A 308 11.54 5.17 -0.92
N ASP A 309 11.66 4.97 0.40
CA ASP A 309 11.69 6.08 1.36
C ASP A 309 13.11 6.54 1.74
N SER A 310 13.95 5.66 2.31
CA SER A 310 15.25 6.05 2.85
C SER A 310 16.30 4.93 2.85
N VAL A 311 17.59 5.31 2.96
CA VAL A 311 18.70 4.38 3.19
C VAL A 311 19.56 4.92 4.33
N ALA A 312 19.41 4.34 5.52
CA ALA A 312 20.22 4.67 6.69
C ALA A 312 21.37 3.65 6.89
N VAL A 313 22.57 4.14 7.23
CA VAL A 313 23.75 3.30 7.52
C VAL A 313 24.46 3.82 8.76
N PHE A 314 24.36 3.08 9.87
CA PHE A 314 24.97 3.44 11.15
C PHE A 314 26.13 2.50 11.52
N VAL A 315 27.28 3.05 11.96
CA VAL A 315 28.42 2.28 12.48
C VAL A 315 28.94 2.91 13.77
N GLN A 316 28.79 2.21 14.89
CA GLN A 316 29.13 2.72 16.23
C GLN A 316 30.63 2.99 16.47
N LYS A 317 31.54 2.21 15.83
CA LYS A 317 32.95 2.11 16.27
C LYS A 317 34.02 2.37 15.21
N THR A 318 33.96 1.66 14.08
CA THR A 318 35.08 1.61 13.11
C THR A 318 34.91 2.53 11.90
N GLY A 319 33.79 3.25 11.80
CA GLY A 319 33.45 4.08 10.64
C GLY A 319 33.01 3.27 9.41
N ILE A 320 32.78 3.99 8.32
CA ILE A 320 32.33 3.46 7.02
C ILE A 320 33.47 3.62 6.01
N ALA A 321 33.69 2.63 5.15
CA ALA A 321 34.61 2.69 4.02
C ALA A 321 33.86 2.37 2.73
N LEU A 322 33.89 3.31 1.76
CA LEU A 322 33.31 3.15 0.42
C LEU A 322 34.46 3.28 -0.58
N THR A 323 34.76 2.22 -1.34
CA THR A 323 35.94 2.17 -2.21
C THR A 323 35.64 1.42 -3.49
N ALA A 324 35.78 2.10 -4.62
CA ALA A 324 35.83 1.48 -5.94
C ALA A 324 37.31 1.27 -6.33
N ALA A 325 37.71 0.02 -6.57
CA ALA A 325 39.08 -0.29 -7.02
C ALA A 325 39.33 0.14 -8.48
N ALA A 326 38.26 0.24 -9.27
CA ALA A 326 38.22 0.82 -10.61
C ALA A 326 36.80 1.32 -10.89
N GLY A 327 36.66 2.28 -11.82
CA GLY A 327 35.38 2.95 -12.10
C GLY A 327 35.10 4.13 -11.15
N ARG A 328 34.08 4.93 -11.47
CA ARG A 328 33.75 6.15 -10.72
C ARG A 328 32.82 5.85 -9.53
N ILE A 329 33.05 6.51 -8.40
CA ILE A 329 32.03 6.68 -7.37
C ILE A 329 31.12 7.84 -7.79
N ARG A 330 29.80 7.66 -7.72
CA ARG A 330 28.78 8.67 -8.03
C ARG A 330 27.92 8.87 -6.79
N LEU A 331 27.81 10.10 -6.30
CA LEU A 331 26.95 10.49 -5.18
C LEU A 331 26.14 11.70 -5.62
N GLU A 332 24.81 11.59 -5.61
CA GLU A 332 23.89 12.60 -6.12
C GLU A 332 22.65 12.68 -5.23
N ALA A 333 22.23 13.91 -4.91
CA ALA A 333 20.88 14.20 -4.48
C ALA A 333 20.25 15.01 -5.62
N GLN A 334 19.30 14.41 -6.36
CA GLN A 334 18.83 14.97 -7.63
C GLN A 334 17.79 16.09 -7.44
N GLN A 335 17.13 16.13 -6.28
CA GLN A 335 16.11 17.14 -5.93
C GLN A 335 16.33 17.78 -4.54
N ASP A 336 17.44 17.45 -3.85
CA ASP A 336 17.79 17.96 -2.51
C ASP A 336 19.32 18.17 -2.39
N GLY A 337 19.82 18.53 -1.21
CA GLY A 337 21.24 18.78 -0.93
C GLY A 337 22.04 17.53 -0.50
N ILE A 338 23.36 17.60 -0.70
CA ILE A 338 24.32 16.67 -0.09
C ILE A 338 24.97 17.37 1.11
N GLN A 339 24.98 16.72 2.27
CA GLN A 339 25.64 17.23 3.48
C GLN A 339 26.79 16.29 3.91
N LEU A 340 27.99 16.85 4.03
CA LEU A 340 29.18 16.13 4.49
C LEU A 340 29.72 16.82 5.75
N ILE A 341 29.68 16.13 6.90
CA ILE A 341 30.12 16.65 8.20
C ILE A 341 31.14 15.70 8.82
N ALA A 342 32.24 16.26 9.33
CA ALA A 342 33.15 15.58 10.24
C ALA A 342 33.39 16.45 11.49
N ARG A 343 33.61 15.80 12.64
CA ARG A 343 34.07 16.46 13.88
C ARG A 343 35.58 16.77 13.86
N LYS A 344 36.30 16.15 12.93
CA LYS A 344 37.71 16.39 12.61
C LYS A 344 37.80 16.88 11.16
N ASP A 345 38.97 16.72 10.55
CA ASP A 345 39.27 17.17 9.20
C ASP A 345 38.37 16.51 8.14
N VAL A 346 37.97 17.30 7.14
CA VAL A 346 37.42 16.80 5.87
C VAL A 346 38.51 16.98 4.81
N GLN A 347 38.88 15.90 4.13
CA GLN A 347 39.91 15.92 3.09
C GLN A 347 39.28 15.60 1.73
N ILE A 348 39.47 16.50 0.77
CA ILE A 348 39.09 16.32 -0.64
C ILE A 348 40.38 16.44 -1.43
N VAL A 349 40.80 15.34 -2.07
CA VAL A 349 42.11 15.23 -2.72
C VAL A 349 41.95 14.49 -4.04
N SER A 350 42.40 15.12 -5.13
CA SER A 350 42.74 14.43 -6.37
C SER A 350 44.26 14.26 -6.42
N THR A 351 44.73 13.07 -6.76
CA THR A 351 46.17 12.70 -6.70
C THR A 351 46.85 12.66 -8.06
N GLY A 352 46.10 12.83 -9.15
CA GLY A 352 46.62 12.78 -10.52
C GLY A 352 45.91 13.72 -11.51
N ASP A 353 44.92 14.50 -11.07
CA ASP A 353 44.14 15.42 -11.89
C ASP A 353 43.60 16.58 -11.02
N GLY A 354 42.68 17.41 -11.55
CA GLY A 354 42.06 18.53 -10.85
C GLY A 354 41.01 18.17 -9.78
N ILE A 355 40.45 19.22 -9.16
CA ILE A 355 39.27 19.18 -8.28
C ILE A 355 38.31 20.29 -8.74
N ASP A 356 37.22 19.93 -9.40
CA ASP A 356 36.21 20.89 -9.86
C ASP A 356 35.12 21.09 -8.80
N ILE A 357 34.87 22.35 -8.43
CA ILE A 357 33.75 22.76 -7.57
C ILE A 357 32.92 23.76 -8.36
N THR A 358 31.69 23.38 -8.70
CA THR A 358 30.76 24.18 -9.52
C THR A 358 29.43 24.34 -8.81
N ALA A 359 28.83 25.52 -8.86
CA ALA A 359 27.50 25.77 -8.31
C ALA A 359 26.76 26.86 -9.11
N ALA A 360 25.49 26.62 -9.45
CA ALA A 360 24.69 27.52 -10.28
C ALA A 360 24.26 28.85 -9.60
N LYS A 361 24.52 29.01 -8.28
CA LYS A 361 24.15 30.20 -7.51
C LYS A 361 25.35 30.85 -6.82
N ARG A 362 26.13 30.07 -6.06
CA ARG A 362 27.38 30.52 -5.39
C ARG A 362 28.19 29.36 -4.82
N ILE A 363 29.48 29.61 -4.60
CA ILE A 363 30.37 28.82 -3.74
C ILE A 363 30.79 29.71 -2.56
N ARG A 364 30.86 29.16 -1.33
CA ARG A 364 31.32 29.91 -0.16
C ARG A 364 32.22 29.04 0.72
N LEU A 365 33.46 29.49 0.94
CA LEU A 365 34.44 28.87 1.82
C LEU A 365 34.54 29.69 3.11
N ASN A 366 34.53 29.06 4.29
CA ASN A 366 34.56 29.74 5.59
C ASN A 366 35.57 29.06 6.52
N ALA A 367 36.47 29.83 7.14
CA ALA A 367 37.40 29.32 8.14
C ALA A 367 37.82 30.44 9.12
N GLY A 368 37.77 30.17 10.43
CA GLY A 368 38.32 31.08 11.46
C GLY A 368 37.75 32.51 11.46
N GLY A 369 36.52 32.73 11.00
CA GLY A 369 35.92 34.07 10.83
C GLY A 369 36.34 34.81 9.56
N THR A 370 37.12 34.17 8.68
CA THR A 370 37.37 34.60 7.29
C THR A 370 36.45 33.84 6.34
N MET A 371 36.01 34.50 5.27
CA MET A 371 35.10 33.95 4.27
C MET A 371 35.49 34.41 2.85
N LEU A 372 35.36 33.50 1.89
CA LEU A 372 35.49 33.77 0.45
C LEU A 372 34.21 33.29 -0.25
N GLU A 373 33.55 34.17 -1.00
CA GLU A 373 32.35 33.84 -1.80
C GLU A 373 32.61 34.11 -3.29
N ILE A 374 32.17 33.17 -4.13
CA ILE A 374 32.20 33.24 -5.59
C ILE A 374 30.75 33.16 -6.06
N SER A 375 30.25 34.17 -6.76
CA SER A 375 28.86 34.23 -7.23
C SER A 375 28.73 35.13 -8.47
N SER A 376 27.50 35.40 -8.90
CA SER A 376 27.20 36.37 -9.97
C SER A 376 27.60 37.82 -9.65
N SER A 377 27.96 38.14 -8.39
CA SER A 377 28.58 39.43 -8.03
C SER A 377 30.13 39.42 -8.09
N GLY A 378 30.73 38.35 -8.62
CA GLY A 378 32.18 38.16 -8.68
C GLY A 378 32.76 37.40 -7.48
N VAL A 379 34.02 37.71 -7.15
CA VAL A 379 34.75 37.12 -6.02
C VAL A 379 34.81 38.12 -4.88
N LEU A 380 34.31 37.73 -3.70
CA LEU A 380 34.22 38.58 -2.51
C LEU A 380 34.96 37.95 -1.34
N GLY A 381 35.99 38.65 -0.82
CA GLY A 381 36.74 38.25 0.37
C GLY A 381 36.35 39.07 1.59
N PHE A 382 36.07 38.40 2.71
CA PHE A 382 35.73 39.01 3.99
C PHE A 382 36.65 38.47 5.08
N THR A 383 37.38 39.35 5.77
CA THR A 383 38.23 38.96 6.91
C THR A 383 38.37 40.10 7.92
N ASN A 384 38.51 39.74 9.19
CA ASN A 384 38.94 40.65 10.27
C ASN A 384 40.47 40.58 10.51
N GLY A 385 41.18 39.74 9.75
CA GLY A 385 42.64 39.60 9.79
C GLY A 385 43.33 40.31 8.62
N GLN A 386 44.54 39.85 8.27
CA GLN A 386 45.25 40.34 7.09
C GLN A 386 44.85 39.56 5.83
N PHE A 387 44.48 40.26 4.77
CA PHE A 387 44.31 39.68 3.43
C PHE A 387 45.63 39.84 2.65
N LEU A 388 46.54 38.87 2.79
CA LEU A 388 47.85 38.87 2.15
C LEU A 388 47.82 38.12 0.82
N VAL A 389 48.18 38.79 -0.28
CA VAL A 389 48.29 38.18 -1.62
C VAL A 389 49.77 38.13 -2.02
N HIS A 390 50.38 36.95 -1.91
CA HIS A 390 51.77 36.72 -2.31
C HIS A 390 51.84 36.26 -3.77
N ALA A 391 51.99 37.20 -4.70
CA ALA A 391 52.08 36.94 -6.14
C ALA A 391 53.33 37.60 -6.76
N ALA A 392 53.93 36.95 -7.77
CA ALA A 392 55.06 37.50 -8.52
C ALA A 392 54.66 38.61 -9.50
N THR A 393 53.40 38.58 -9.96
CA THR A 393 52.77 39.56 -10.85
C THR A 393 51.29 39.67 -10.49
N HIS A 394 50.68 40.84 -10.68
CA HIS A 394 49.24 41.03 -10.52
C HIS A 394 48.69 41.89 -11.66
N ALA A 395 48.04 41.25 -12.63
CA ALA A 395 47.39 41.92 -13.76
C ALA A 395 45.89 42.09 -13.51
N THR A 396 45.30 43.13 -14.10
CA THR A 396 43.85 43.38 -14.07
C THR A 396 43.37 43.65 -15.50
N ASP A 397 43.22 42.56 -16.25
CA ASP A 397 42.74 42.60 -17.63
C ASP A 397 41.22 42.87 -17.71
N GLY A 398 40.73 43.17 -18.92
CA GLY A 398 39.30 43.34 -19.17
C GLY A 398 38.50 42.04 -19.02
N PRO A 399 37.17 42.13 -18.85
CA PRO A 399 36.32 40.94 -18.78
C PRO A 399 36.36 40.15 -20.09
N VAL A 400 36.40 38.81 -19.96
CA VAL A 400 36.33 37.84 -21.05
C VAL A 400 35.15 36.90 -20.75
N ASP A 401 34.44 36.43 -21.78
CA ASP A 401 33.27 35.57 -21.62
C ASP A 401 33.60 34.28 -20.84
N THR A 402 32.74 33.95 -19.88
CA THR A 402 32.96 32.85 -18.93
C THR A 402 32.94 31.49 -19.63
N PRO A 403 33.99 30.65 -19.53
CA PRO A 403 34.06 29.37 -20.24
C PRO A 403 33.18 28.26 -19.66
N VAL A 404 32.57 28.48 -18.48
CA VAL A 404 31.78 27.47 -17.76
C VAL A 404 30.38 27.33 -18.36
N LYS A 405 30.23 26.42 -19.33
CA LYS A 405 28.91 25.92 -19.73
C LYS A 405 28.38 24.94 -18.68
N LEU A 406 27.33 25.33 -17.97
CA LEU A 406 26.52 24.43 -17.15
C LEU A 406 25.61 23.59 -18.06
N PRO A 407 25.79 22.27 -18.06
CA PRO A 407 24.65 21.36 -17.87
C PRO A 407 25.00 20.31 -16.82
N LEU A 408 24.37 20.38 -15.64
CA LEU A 408 24.53 19.41 -14.56
C LEU A 408 23.55 18.23 -14.73
N THR A 409 23.68 17.52 -15.86
CA THR A 409 22.84 16.38 -16.28
C THR A 409 21.35 16.71 -16.41
N ASP A 410 20.87 16.88 -17.65
CA ASP A 410 19.47 16.66 -17.94
C ASP A 410 19.15 15.18 -17.72
N ILE A 411 18.15 14.89 -16.88
CA ILE A 411 17.66 13.55 -16.59
C ILE A 411 16.24 13.45 -17.15
N GLU A 412 16.09 12.70 -18.24
CA GLU A 412 14.77 12.28 -18.73
C GLU A 412 14.36 10.98 -18.01
N ASP A 413 13.11 10.92 -17.54
CA ASP A 413 12.58 9.75 -16.82
C ASP A 413 12.43 8.54 -17.75
N ALA A 414 13.16 7.45 -17.46
CA ALA A 414 13.21 6.27 -18.30
C ALA A 414 12.04 5.30 -18.05
N LYS A 415 11.06 5.26 -18.96
CA LYS A 415 9.87 4.39 -18.89
C LYS A 415 10.05 3.02 -19.57
N VAL A 416 9.23 2.05 -19.16
CA VAL A 416 9.11 0.68 -19.70
C VAL A 416 7.86 0.57 -20.59
N ALA A 417 7.92 -0.16 -21.70
CA ALA A 417 6.92 -0.15 -22.77
C ALA A 417 6.84 -1.49 -23.56
N GLU A 418 5.69 -2.17 -23.67
CA GLU A 418 5.62 -3.45 -24.43
C GLU A 418 4.23 -3.90 -24.99
N PRO A 419 4.18 -4.36 -26.27
CA PRO A 419 3.15 -5.21 -26.91
C PRO A 419 3.71 -6.57 -27.44
N PHE A 420 2.91 -7.62 -27.77
CA PHE A 420 3.49 -8.99 -27.93
C PHE A 420 2.85 -10.15 -28.80
N ILE A 421 1.63 -10.32 -29.37
CA ILE A 421 0.60 -9.47 -29.98
C ILE A 421 -0.92 -9.78 -29.62
N LEU A 422 -1.53 -11.01 -29.74
CA LEU A 422 -2.73 -11.68 -29.02
C LEU A 422 -2.97 -13.15 -29.52
N VAL A 423 -3.37 -14.21 -28.72
CA VAL A 423 -3.31 -15.70 -28.99
C VAL A 423 -4.60 -16.44 -29.44
N ASP A 424 -4.41 -17.35 -30.42
CA ASP A 424 -5.19 -18.56 -30.81
C ASP A 424 -4.15 -19.61 -31.27
N PRO A 425 -4.18 -20.89 -30.81
CA PRO A 425 -2.92 -21.64 -30.61
C PRO A 425 -2.52 -22.68 -31.68
N ILE A 426 -2.95 -22.58 -32.95
CA ILE A 426 -2.92 -23.77 -33.84
C ILE A 426 -2.43 -23.62 -35.34
N ALA A 427 -2.40 -22.44 -35.98
CA ALA A 427 -1.85 -22.15 -37.34
C ALA A 427 -1.31 -20.71 -37.65
N GLY A 428 -1.28 -19.74 -36.72
CA GLY A 428 -0.31 -18.61 -36.85
C GLY A 428 -0.65 -17.31 -37.64
N PHE A 429 -1.88 -16.77 -37.60
CA PHE A 429 -2.25 -15.44 -38.15
C PHE A 429 -2.75 -14.48 -37.04
N GLY A 430 -3.04 -13.21 -37.29
CA GLY A 430 -3.79 -12.40 -36.31
C GLY A 430 -5.27 -12.83 -36.21
N ILE A 431 -5.86 -12.84 -35.01
CA ILE A 431 -7.29 -12.53 -34.84
C ILE A 431 -7.39 -11.03 -34.57
N PRO A 432 -7.85 -10.23 -35.54
CA PRO A 432 -8.22 -8.84 -35.32
C PRO A 432 -9.59 -8.74 -34.63
N ASP A 433 -9.89 -7.58 -34.04
CA ASP A 433 -11.17 -7.27 -33.39
C ASP A 433 -11.58 -8.20 -32.22
N GLN A 434 -10.62 -8.92 -31.62
CA GLN A 434 -10.85 -9.80 -30.47
C GLN A 434 -10.86 -9.00 -29.15
N PRO A 435 -11.97 -8.99 -28.38
CA PRO A 435 -12.00 -8.31 -27.09
C PRO A 435 -11.12 -9.00 -26.03
N TYR A 436 -10.40 -8.20 -25.24
CA TYR A 436 -9.49 -8.64 -24.17
C TYR A 436 -9.52 -7.66 -22.99
N ARG A 437 -8.90 -8.08 -21.88
CA ARG A 437 -8.60 -7.30 -20.67
C ARG A 437 -7.19 -7.64 -20.17
N ILE A 438 -6.35 -6.66 -19.84
CA ILE A 438 -5.03 -6.86 -19.21
C ILE A 438 -5.02 -6.18 -17.84
N THR A 439 -4.82 -6.93 -16.76
CA THR A 439 -4.73 -6.41 -15.40
C THR A 439 -3.28 -6.42 -14.93
N LEU A 440 -2.71 -5.24 -14.67
CA LEU A 440 -1.37 -5.10 -14.12
C LEU A 440 -1.35 -5.34 -12.61
N ASN A 441 -0.14 -5.49 -12.05
CA ASN A 441 0.09 -5.80 -10.63
C ASN A 441 -0.26 -4.63 -9.69
N ASP A 442 -0.22 -3.40 -10.20
CA ASP A 442 -0.75 -2.18 -9.54
C ASP A 442 -2.29 -2.06 -9.60
N GLY A 443 -2.98 -3.01 -10.26
CA GLY A 443 -4.43 -3.02 -10.43
C GLY A 443 -4.93 -2.31 -11.69
N THR A 444 -4.06 -1.75 -12.53
CA THR A 444 -4.44 -1.10 -13.79
C THR A 444 -5.08 -2.11 -14.74
N VAL A 445 -6.39 -1.95 -15.03
CA VAL A 445 -7.15 -2.80 -15.95
C VAL A 445 -7.27 -2.14 -17.32
N ILE A 446 -6.87 -2.86 -18.35
CA ILE A 446 -6.67 -2.38 -19.71
C ILE A 446 -7.54 -3.22 -20.66
N GLU A 447 -8.72 -2.74 -21.02
CA GLU A 447 -9.60 -3.40 -21.98
C GLU A 447 -9.41 -2.87 -23.42
N GLY A 448 -9.86 -3.63 -24.41
CA GLY A 448 -9.94 -3.19 -25.79
C GLY A 448 -10.21 -4.34 -26.76
N ARG A 449 -9.99 -4.09 -28.06
CA ARG A 449 -10.08 -5.07 -29.15
C ARG A 449 -8.80 -4.99 -29.99
N THR A 450 -8.37 -6.09 -30.59
CA THR A 450 -7.11 -6.14 -31.36
C THR A 450 -7.17 -5.42 -32.70
N ASN A 451 -6.02 -4.93 -33.17
CA ASN A 451 -5.88 -4.33 -34.50
C ASN A 451 -5.81 -5.39 -35.62
N ASP A 452 -5.70 -4.95 -36.87
CA ASP A 452 -5.69 -5.82 -38.07
C ASP A 452 -4.56 -6.88 -38.08
N ALA A 453 -3.43 -6.62 -37.41
CA ALA A 453 -2.34 -7.58 -37.25
C ALA A 453 -2.53 -8.52 -36.04
N GLY A 454 -3.54 -8.25 -35.21
CA GLY A 454 -3.86 -8.96 -33.97
C GLY A 454 -3.26 -8.33 -32.71
N GLU A 455 -2.66 -7.13 -32.80
CA GLU A 455 -1.96 -6.45 -31.70
C GLU A 455 -2.93 -5.71 -30.78
N THR A 456 -2.49 -5.35 -29.58
CA THR A 456 -2.92 -4.09 -28.99
C THR A 456 -1.70 -3.26 -28.53
N ALA A 457 -1.80 -1.93 -28.48
CA ALA A 457 -0.74 -1.05 -28.99
C ALA A 457 0.62 -0.91 -28.23
N LEU A 458 0.67 -0.33 -27.02
CA LEU A 458 1.91 -0.21 -26.21
C LEU A 458 1.62 0.02 -24.69
N VAL A 459 1.73 -0.99 -23.81
CA VAL A 459 1.51 -0.78 -22.36
C VAL A 459 2.70 -0.05 -21.78
N LEU A 460 2.47 1.07 -21.09
CA LEU A 460 3.50 1.90 -20.48
C LEU A 460 3.48 1.79 -18.96
N SER A 461 4.64 1.58 -18.34
CA SER A 461 4.78 1.61 -16.88
C SER A 461 6.14 2.16 -16.46
N ASP A 462 6.20 2.72 -15.26
CA ASP A 462 7.42 3.34 -14.70
C ASP A 462 8.32 2.32 -13.99
N SER A 463 7.90 1.05 -13.97
CA SER A 463 8.71 -0.08 -13.50
C SER A 463 8.31 -1.40 -14.17
N VAL A 464 9.15 -2.43 -13.98
CA VAL A 464 8.90 -3.79 -14.48
C VAL A 464 7.91 -4.52 -13.57
N GLN A 465 6.76 -4.95 -14.10
CA GLN A 465 5.73 -5.65 -13.33
C GLN A 465 4.99 -6.77 -14.10
N PRO A 466 4.40 -7.75 -13.38
CA PRO A 466 3.49 -8.76 -13.95
C PRO A 466 2.19 -8.17 -14.53
N ALA A 467 1.58 -8.93 -15.44
CA ALA A 467 0.30 -8.63 -16.07
C ALA A 467 -0.54 -9.91 -16.26
N THR A 468 -1.86 -9.82 -16.10
CA THR A 468 -2.82 -10.92 -16.30
C THR A 468 -3.78 -10.58 -17.44
N ILE A 469 -3.75 -11.38 -18.50
CA ILE A 469 -4.48 -11.13 -19.74
C ILE A 469 -5.68 -12.08 -19.79
N GLU A 470 -6.89 -11.53 -19.72
CA GLU A 470 -8.13 -12.25 -20.00
C GLU A 470 -8.57 -12.01 -21.45
N ILE A 471 -8.89 -13.08 -22.19
CA ILE A 471 -9.59 -12.98 -23.48
C ILE A 471 -11.09 -13.06 -23.21
N LEU A 472 -11.90 -12.16 -23.76
CA LEU A 472 -13.33 -12.07 -23.48
C LEU A 472 -14.18 -12.71 -24.59
N HIS A 473 -15.39 -13.14 -24.26
CA HIS A 473 -16.34 -13.65 -25.26
C HIS A 473 -16.90 -12.50 -26.11
N ASN A 474 -16.98 -12.70 -27.43
CA ASN A 474 -17.56 -11.73 -28.36
C ASN A 474 -19.11 -11.75 -28.38
N ASP A 475 -19.74 -12.37 -27.37
CA ASP A 475 -21.21 -12.48 -27.20
C ASP A 475 -21.81 -11.41 -26.27
N GLY A 476 -20.98 -10.45 -25.83
CA GLY A 476 -21.36 -9.36 -24.93
C GLY A 476 -21.33 -9.72 -23.45
N LYS A 477 -20.85 -10.91 -23.05
CA LYS A 477 -20.61 -11.25 -21.64
C LYS A 477 -19.14 -11.00 -21.28
N ASN A 478 -18.90 -10.17 -20.27
CA ASN A 478 -17.56 -9.85 -19.74
C ASN A 478 -16.84 -11.02 -19.01
N ASN A 479 -17.27 -12.27 -19.26
CA ASN A 479 -16.67 -13.47 -18.71
C ASN A 479 -15.48 -13.92 -19.57
N PRO A 480 -14.31 -14.22 -18.96
CA PRO A 480 -13.15 -14.70 -19.69
C PRO A 480 -13.43 -16.04 -20.40
N SER A 481 -13.03 -16.14 -21.67
CA SER A 481 -12.91 -17.41 -22.40
C SER A 481 -11.60 -18.12 -22.08
N SER A 482 -10.55 -17.36 -21.77
CA SER A 482 -9.25 -17.85 -21.29
C SER A 482 -8.50 -16.75 -20.54
N ILE A 483 -7.51 -17.14 -19.74
CA ILE A 483 -6.63 -16.24 -18.98
C ILE A 483 -5.18 -16.66 -19.19
N LEU A 484 -4.30 -15.68 -19.39
CA LEU A 484 -2.86 -15.79 -19.61
C LEU A 484 -2.12 -14.88 -18.61
N SER A 485 -0.82 -15.08 -18.41
CA SER A 485 0.02 -14.20 -17.59
C SER A 485 1.29 -13.81 -18.34
N ALA A 486 1.69 -12.55 -18.20
CA ALA A 486 2.83 -11.92 -18.87
C ALA A 486 3.58 -10.98 -17.91
N MET A 487 4.63 -10.31 -18.41
CA MET A 487 5.45 -9.37 -17.64
C MET A 487 5.99 -8.28 -18.56
N LEU A 488 6.02 -7.03 -18.10
CA LEU A 488 6.48 -5.85 -18.86
C LEU A 488 7.96 -5.56 -18.61
N ILE A 489 8.82 -5.65 -19.63
CA ILE A 489 10.29 -5.66 -19.44
C ILE A 489 11.12 -4.79 -20.40
N GLN A 490 10.58 -4.23 -21.49
CA GLN A 490 11.38 -3.48 -22.47
C GLN A 490 11.43 -1.95 -22.26
N PRO A 491 12.60 -1.28 -22.35
CA PRO A 491 12.71 0.19 -22.16
C PRO A 491 12.34 0.99 -23.43
N ALA A 492 11.67 2.13 -23.25
CA ALA A 492 11.18 2.95 -24.36
C ALA A 492 12.27 3.73 -25.12
N ARG A 493 12.11 3.87 -26.45
CA ARG A 493 12.90 4.79 -27.29
C ARG A 493 12.07 5.30 -28.48
N ALA A 494 12.15 6.59 -28.80
CA ALA A 494 11.14 7.31 -29.57
C ALA A 494 11.61 7.85 -30.94
N LEU A 495 10.63 8.30 -31.74
CA LEU A 495 10.77 9.31 -32.80
C LEU A 495 9.60 10.32 -32.70
N VAL A 496 9.82 11.55 -33.16
CA VAL A 496 9.01 12.74 -32.81
C VAL A 496 8.62 13.55 -34.05
N PRO A 497 7.42 14.15 -34.07
CA PRO A 497 7.13 15.38 -34.80
C PRO A 497 6.71 16.55 -33.88
N GLU A 498 7.08 17.78 -34.24
CA GLU A 498 6.73 19.00 -33.48
C GLU A 498 5.26 19.42 -33.61
N ILE A 499 4.71 20.05 -32.55
CA ILE A 499 3.52 20.93 -32.64
C ILE A 499 3.72 22.18 -31.77
N THR A 500 3.62 23.37 -32.37
CA THR A 500 3.56 24.65 -31.64
C THR A 500 2.18 24.89 -31.01
N SER A 501 2.14 25.20 -29.70
CA SER A 501 0.88 25.43 -28.97
C SER A 501 0.45 26.90 -28.90
N ARG A 502 -0.86 27.16 -28.97
CA ARG A 502 -1.52 28.36 -28.44
C ARG A 502 -2.77 27.94 -27.67
N LYS A 503 -2.90 28.30 -26.38
CA LYS A 503 -4.15 28.09 -25.62
C LYS A 503 -5.29 28.91 -26.23
N LYS A 504 -6.48 28.32 -26.29
CA LYS A 504 -7.74 29.01 -26.66
C LYS A 504 -8.30 29.70 -25.42
N ARG A 505 -9.02 30.83 -25.60
CA ARG A 505 -9.71 31.54 -24.51
C ARG A 505 -11.17 31.11 -24.46
N GLU A 506 -11.73 31.09 -23.24
CA GLU A 506 -13.12 30.70 -22.96
C GLU A 506 -13.84 31.84 -22.22
N THR A 507 -15.17 31.90 -22.36
CA THR A 507 -16.00 32.97 -21.78
C THR A 507 -17.21 32.42 -21.04
N THR A 508 -17.72 33.17 -20.05
CA THR A 508 -18.95 32.82 -19.32
C THR A 508 -19.71 34.08 -18.89
N ARG A 509 -21.03 33.96 -18.70
CA ARG A 509 -21.89 35.07 -18.26
C ARG A 509 -22.06 35.09 -16.73
N ILE A 510 -22.01 36.27 -16.12
CA ILE A 510 -22.45 36.56 -14.75
C ILE A 510 -23.28 37.84 -14.79
N ASN A 511 -24.50 37.80 -14.25
CA ASN A 511 -25.53 38.83 -14.46
C ASN A 511 -25.65 39.18 -15.97
N ASP A 512 -25.45 40.45 -16.35
CA ASP A 512 -25.49 40.90 -17.75
C ASP A 512 -24.11 41.07 -18.40
N ARG A 513 -23.04 40.52 -17.81
CA ARG A 513 -21.67 40.64 -18.31
C ARG A 513 -21.11 39.30 -18.80
N GLU A 514 -20.35 39.34 -19.88
CA GLU A 514 -19.51 38.23 -20.36
C GLU A 514 -18.07 38.44 -19.88
N LEU A 515 -17.49 37.40 -19.27
CA LEU A 515 -16.18 37.41 -18.60
C LEU A 515 -15.25 36.36 -19.23
N GLN A 516 -13.94 36.62 -19.29
CA GLN A 516 -12.94 35.68 -19.83
C GLN A 516 -12.11 35.04 -18.71
N SER A 517 -11.62 33.81 -18.93
CA SER A 517 -10.81 33.07 -17.94
C SER A 517 -9.37 33.61 -17.71
N GLN A 518 -9.00 34.71 -18.36
CA GLN A 518 -7.73 35.44 -18.19
C GLN A 518 -7.95 36.96 -18.35
N ASP A 519 -8.96 37.50 -17.66
CA ASP A 519 -9.31 38.92 -17.73
C ASP A 519 -8.54 39.74 -16.69
N ASP A 520 -7.38 40.31 -17.08
CA ASP A 520 -6.54 41.20 -16.27
C ASP A 520 -7.16 42.60 -16.02
N THR A 521 -8.50 42.70 -15.95
CA THR A 521 -9.21 43.97 -15.73
C THR A 521 -8.96 44.50 -14.32
N THR A 522 -8.91 45.83 -14.19
CA THR A 522 -8.71 46.48 -12.90
C THR A 522 -9.86 46.14 -11.96
N SER A 523 -9.52 45.68 -10.75
CA SER A 523 -10.47 45.42 -9.67
C SER A 523 -11.35 46.64 -9.35
N SER A 524 -12.43 46.40 -8.59
CA SER A 524 -13.30 47.45 -8.01
C SER A 524 -12.57 48.58 -7.25
N SER A 525 -11.30 48.40 -6.91
CA SER A 525 -10.42 49.40 -6.28
C SER A 525 -9.60 50.26 -7.27
N GLY A 526 -9.80 50.11 -8.59
CA GLY A 526 -9.07 50.83 -9.64
C GLY A 526 -7.61 50.38 -9.82
N LYS A 527 -7.20 49.27 -9.17
CA LYS A 527 -5.86 48.68 -9.26
C LYS A 527 -5.86 47.48 -10.21
N SER A 528 -4.81 47.36 -11.02
CA SER A 528 -4.46 46.10 -11.70
C SER A 528 -4.38 44.98 -10.65
N PRO A 529 -5.04 43.84 -10.88
CA PRO A 529 -5.01 42.75 -9.92
C PRO A 529 -3.61 42.13 -9.86
N TYR A 530 -3.19 41.74 -8.65
CA TYR A 530 -2.01 40.93 -8.43
C TYR A 530 -2.47 39.60 -7.84
N PHE A 531 -1.89 38.48 -8.27
CA PHE A 531 -2.47 37.16 -8.00
C PHE A 531 -1.44 36.11 -7.57
N ALA A 532 -1.84 35.22 -6.66
CA ALA A 532 -1.23 33.92 -6.39
C ALA A 532 -2.20 32.82 -6.84
N LEU A 533 -1.81 31.94 -7.76
CA LEU A 533 -2.76 31.20 -8.62
C LEU A 533 -2.47 29.70 -8.78
N CYS A 534 -3.54 28.90 -8.68
CA CYS A 534 -3.72 27.58 -9.31
C CYS A 534 -5.18 27.09 -9.57
N GLN A 535 -6.30 27.82 -9.53
CA GLN A 535 -6.57 29.27 -9.44
C GLN A 535 -7.67 29.56 -8.40
N SER A 536 -7.31 30.13 -7.24
CA SER A 536 -8.28 30.51 -6.20
C SER A 536 -8.10 31.98 -5.74
N TYR A 537 -9.20 32.72 -5.74
CA TYR A 537 -9.18 34.12 -6.18
C TYR A 537 -8.92 35.12 -5.05
N ASN A 538 -8.37 36.29 -5.41
CA ASN A 538 -7.78 37.30 -4.51
C ASN A 538 -8.82 38.19 -3.79
N TRP A 539 -9.73 37.55 -3.05
CA TRP A 539 -10.83 38.21 -2.34
C TRP A 539 -10.98 37.72 -0.89
N GLY A 540 -11.60 38.56 -0.05
CA GLY A 540 -11.83 38.24 1.36
C GLY A 540 -10.51 38.00 2.12
N MET A 541 -10.39 36.84 2.78
CA MET A 541 -9.19 36.44 3.53
C MET A 541 -7.96 36.18 2.64
N ARG A 542 -8.16 35.85 1.35
CA ARG A 542 -7.08 35.75 0.35
C ARG A 542 -6.55 37.11 -0.12
N TYR A 543 -7.20 38.22 0.27
CA TYR A 543 -6.88 39.56 -0.24
C TYR A 543 -5.40 39.93 -0.04
N SER A 544 -4.78 40.36 -1.13
CA SER A 544 -3.36 40.72 -1.20
C SER A 544 -3.07 41.94 -2.07
N GLU A 545 -2.00 42.63 -1.70
CA GLU A 545 -1.37 43.72 -2.45
C GLU A 545 0.14 43.46 -2.60
N ARG A 546 0.86 44.24 -3.43
CA ARG A 546 2.33 44.14 -3.46
C ARG A 546 2.92 44.55 -2.11
N ASP A 547 3.89 43.78 -1.63
CA ASP A 547 4.60 44.10 -0.39
C ASP A 547 5.33 45.45 -0.52
N LYS A 548 5.18 46.30 0.51
CA LYS A 548 5.66 47.68 0.54
C LYS A 548 7.18 47.81 0.75
N LYS A 549 7.87 46.70 1.04
CA LYS A 549 9.32 46.60 1.29
C LYS A 549 10.02 45.77 0.21
N ASP A 550 9.38 44.73 -0.34
CA ASP A 550 9.88 43.97 -1.51
C ASP A 550 8.78 43.88 -2.58
N PRO A 551 8.70 44.86 -3.53
CA PRO A 551 7.64 44.92 -4.54
C PRO A 551 7.52 43.71 -5.48
N ARG A 552 8.45 42.74 -5.40
CA ARG A 552 8.36 41.45 -6.10
C ARG A 552 7.41 40.46 -5.42
N ARG A 553 7.02 40.68 -4.16
CA ARG A 553 6.17 39.79 -3.36
C ARG A 553 4.74 40.31 -3.21
N LEU A 554 3.87 39.42 -2.76
CA LEU A 554 2.54 39.74 -2.25
C LEU A 554 2.57 39.80 -0.71
N ALA A 555 1.79 40.71 -0.14
CA ALA A 555 1.45 40.77 1.28
C ALA A 555 -0.05 40.55 1.45
N TYR A 556 -0.47 39.88 2.54
CA TYR A 556 -1.84 39.46 2.78
C TYR A 556 -2.37 40.09 4.08
N PRO A 557 -2.96 41.30 4.04
CA PRO A 557 -3.25 42.07 5.26
C PRO A 557 -4.25 41.43 6.22
N VAL A 558 -5.11 40.53 5.75
CA VAL A 558 -6.06 39.79 6.60
C VAL A 558 -5.34 38.69 7.39
N ALA A 559 -4.52 37.87 6.72
CA ALA A 559 -3.70 36.85 7.37
C ALA A 559 -2.65 37.47 8.31
N GLU A 560 -1.98 38.56 7.90
CA GLU A 560 -1.03 39.29 8.76
C GLU A 560 -1.69 39.80 10.06
N ARG A 561 -2.94 40.27 10.00
CA ARG A 561 -3.68 40.70 11.18
C ARG A 561 -4.11 39.51 12.04
N PHE A 562 -4.68 38.48 11.42
CA PHE A 562 -5.14 37.27 12.13
C PHE A 562 -4.00 36.61 12.89
N ALA A 563 -2.82 36.44 12.28
CA ALA A 563 -1.63 35.92 12.92
C ALA A 563 -1.22 36.70 14.18
N LYS A 564 -1.32 38.04 14.15
CA LYS A 564 -0.99 38.91 15.30
C LYS A 564 -2.02 38.81 16.41
N GLU A 565 -3.31 38.77 16.08
CA GLU A 565 -4.37 38.56 17.07
C GLU A 565 -4.27 37.16 17.70
N MET A 566 -4.02 36.13 16.90
CA MET A 566 -3.85 34.75 17.36
C MET A 566 -2.58 34.57 18.19
N LYS A 567 -1.47 35.28 17.88
CA LYS A 567 -0.31 35.37 18.79
C LYS A 567 -0.75 35.98 20.13
N GLN A 568 -1.45 37.11 20.11
CA GLN A 568 -1.95 37.77 21.31
C GLN A 568 -2.90 36.89 22.14
N ILE A 569 -3.59 35.92 21.54
CA ILE A 569 -4.40 34.91 22.24
C ILE A 569 -3.54 33.73 22.71
N LEU A 570 -3.00 32.93 21.79
CA LEU A 570 -2.45 31.60 22.10
C LEU A 570 -1.04 31.63 22.74
N ILE A 571 -0.31 32.75 22.63
CA ILE A 571 0.98 32.95 23.31
C ILE A 571 0.78 33.70 24.64
N GLU A 572 0.11 34.85 24.61
CA GLU A 572 0.04 35.75 25.77
C GLU A 572 -1.13 35.44 26.73
N GLN A 573 -2.26 34.89 26.26
CA GLN A 573 -3.46 34.65 27.08
C GLN A 573 -3.68 33.18 27.46
N VAL A 574 -3.08 32.20 26.77
CA VAL A 574 -3.29 30.76 27.04
C VAL A 574 -2.00 30.07 27.49
N GLN A 575 -2.08 29.32 28.58
CA GLN A 575 -1.07 28.34 28.99
C GLN A 575 -1.48 26.94 28.52
N TRP A 576 -0.54 26.21 27.93
CA TRP A 576 -0.73 24.89 27.33
C TRP A 576 0.00 23.83 28.16
N GLY A 577 -0.73 23.11 29.01
CA GLY A 577 -0.16 22.17 29.97
C GLY A 577 0.80 22.87 30.94
N SER A 578 2.10 22.61 30.77
CA SER A 578 3.20 23.25 31.50
C SER A 578 3.84 24.43 30.75
N ASN A 579 3.47 24.66 29.49
CA ASN A 579 4.07 25.64 28.59
C ASN A 579 3.26 26.95 28.59
N TYR A 580 3.79 28.03 29.15
CA TYR A 580 3.27 29.38 28.95
C TYR A 580 4.33 30.22 28.26
N PHE A 581 3.96 30.86 27.15
CA PHE A 581 4.89 31.60 26.29
C PHE A 581 4.77 33.11 26.42
N GLY A 582 3.81 33.60 27.21
CA GLY A 582 3.52 35.00 27.42
C GLY A 582 4.33 35.64 28.54
N ASN A 583 4.27 36.96 28.59
CA ASN A 583 5.02 37.80 29.52
C ASN A 583 4.21 38.20 30.78
N GLY A 584 2.95 37.77 30.87
CA GLY A 584 2.00 38.18 31.90
C GLY A 584 1.54 37.04 32.83
N LYS A 585 0.22 36.95 33.02
CA LYS A 585 -0.44 35.76 33.58
C LYS A 585 -1.42 35.23 32.53
N PRO A 586 -1.55 33.89 32.35
CA PRO A 586 -2.56 33.34 31.46
C PRO A 586 -3.97 33.72 31.93
N ILE A 587 -4.85 33.97 30.96
CA ILE A 587 -6.29 34.13 31.15
C ILE A 587 -6.98 32.75 31.13
N LEU A 588 -6.38 31.78 30.43
CA LEU A 588 -6.85 30.39 30.35
C LEU A 588 -5.70 29.41 30.56
N GLU A 589 -5.89 28.44 31.45
CA GLU A 589 -4.99 27.30 31.63
C GLU A 589 -5.58 26.06 30.95
N ALA A 590 -5.05 25.70 29.79
CA ALA A 590 -5.47 24.57 28.98
C ALA A 590 -4.62 23.33 29.34
N LYS A 591 -5.14 22.49 30.24
CA LYS A 591 -4.44 21.32 30.81
C LYS A 591 -5.21 20.02 30.56
N LEU A 592 -4.48 18.91 30.46
CA LEU A 592 -5.03 17.54 30.38
C LEU A 592 -6.01 17.26 31.52
N VAL A 593 -7.03 16.45 31.21
CA VAL A 593 -7.96 15.84 32.16
C VAL A 593 -7.78 14.32 32.12
N ASP A 594 -8.01 13.63 33.24
CA ASP A 594 -7.59 12.24 33.45
C ASP A 594 -7.94 11.27 32.29
N GLY A 595 -6.88 10.79 31.62
CA GLY A 595 -6.84 9.61 30.75
C GLY A 595 -7.75 9.56 29.51
N SER A 596 -8.62 10.55 29.30
CA SER A 596 -9.78 10.41 28.40
C SER A 596 -10.24 11.69 27.69
N LYS A 597 -9.76 12.88 28.09
CA LYS A 597 -10.02 14.16 27.41
C LYS A 597 -8.78 15.05 27.46
N PHE A 598 -8.43 15.66 26.34
CA PHE A 598 -7.31 16.61 26.26
C PHE A 598 -7.60 17.91 27.01
N LEU A 599 -8.85 18.38 27.01
CA LEU A 599 -9.30 19.56 27.76
C LEU A 599 -10.69 19.33 28.38
N SER A 600 -10.98 20.04 29.48
CA SER A 600 -12.32 20.03 30.08
C SER A 600 -13.33 20.78 29.22
N ASP A 601 -14.60 20.39 29.28
CA ASP A 601 -15.66 20.99 28.45
C ASP A 601 -15.84 22.50 28.74
N ARG A 602 -15.55 22.95 29.97
CA ARG A 602 -15.47 24.37 30.33
C ARG A 602 -14.27 25.05 29.65
N THR A 603 -13.10 24.42 29.67
CA THR A 603 -11.88 24.95 29.05
C THR A 603 -12.07 25.11 27.53
N ASN A 604 -12.71 24.12 26.89
CA ASN A 604 -13.09 24.18 25.48
C ASN A 604 -14.01 25.37 25.17
N GLN A 605 -15.07 25.59 25.97
CA GLN A 605 -15.94 26.76 25.82
C GLN A 605 -15.19 28.09 26.01
N GLN A 606 -14.23 28.15 26.93
CA GLN A 606 -13.40 29.34 27.14
C GLN A 606 -12.43 29.60 25.97
N LEU A 607 -11.79 28.55 25.43
CA LEU A 607 -10.91 28.66 24.27
C LEU A 607 -11.68 29.05 23.01
N ALA A 608 -12.82 28.40 22.75
CA ALA A 608 -13.72 28.75 21.65
C ALA A 608 -14.12 30.23 21.68
N LYS A 609 -14.49 30.74 22.87
CA LYS A 609 -14.85 32.15 23.07
C LYS A 609 -13.71 33.13 22.78
N LEU A 610 -12.46 32.75 23.05
CA LEU A 610 -11.29 33.56 22.68
C LEU A 610 -11.10 33.58 21.16
N LEU A 611 -11.18 32.41 20.51
CA LEU A 611 -11.03 32.25 19.06
C LEU A 611 -12.11 33.02 18.26
N SER A 612 -13.36 33.07 18.75
CA SER A 612 -14.45 33.82 18.13
C SER A 612 -14.13 35.27 17.80
N ALA A 613 -13.25 35.93 18.58
CA ALA A 613 -12.86 37.32 18.34
C ALA A 613 -12.07 37.47 17.03
N SER A 614 -11.08 36.62 16.79
CA SER A 614 -10.25 36.67 15.58
C SER A 614 -10.94 36.08 14.36
N VAL A 615 -11.80 35.06 14.54
CA VAL A 615 -12.70 34.58 13.48
C VAL A 615 -13.63 35.71 13.01
N LYS A 616 -14.23 36.47 13.95
CA LYS A 616 -15.02 37.67 13.61
C LYS A 616 -14.15 38.74 12.91
N SER A 617 -12.94 39.01 13.40
CA SER A 617 -12.01 39.98 12.79
C SER A 617 -11.70 39.62 11.33
N ALA A 618 -11.38 38.35 11.04
CA ALA A 618 -11.11 37.87 9.69
C ALA A 618 -12.32 38.00 8.75
N LEU A 619 -13.53 37.69 9.22
CA LEU A 619 -14.74 37.65 8.38
C LEU A 619 -15.40 39.03 8.15
N THR A 620 -15.16 40.01 9.03
CA THR A 620 -15.85 41.32 8.99
C THR A 620 -14.96 42.50 8.63
N ALA A 621 -13.74 42.57 9.17
CA ALA A 621 -12.89 43.77 9.08
C ALA A 621 -11.92 43.70 7.87
N MET A 622 -12.43 43.42 6.68
CA MET A 622 -11.60 43.16 5.49
C MET A 622 -11.32 44.42 4.65
N GLN A 623 -10.13 44.48 4.06
CA GLN A 623 -9.67 45.63 3.25
C GLN A 623 -10.21 45.61 1.80
N SER A 624 -10.82 44.51 1.36
CA SER A 624 -11.65 44.47 0.15
C SER A 624 -13.11 44.67 0.56
N PRO A 625 -13.72 45.85 0.34
CA PRO A 625 -14.98 46.25 1.00
C PRO A 625 -16.22 45.50 0.48
N GLY A 626 -16.12 44.78 -0.64
CA GLY A 626 -17.24 44.01 -1.18
C GLY A 626 -17.49 42.67 -0.48
N PHE A 627 -16.45 42.01 0.02
CA PHE A 627 -16.53 40.59 0.42
C PHE A 627 -16.72 40.37 1.94
N ALA A 628 -16.97 41.43 2.71
CA ALA A 628 -17.24 41.35 4.15
C ALA A 628 -18.53 40.58 4.45
N LEU A 629 -18.50 39.64 5.41
CA LEU A 629 -19.69 38.95 5.88
C LEU A 629 -20.48 39.87 6.83
N PRO A 630 -21.83 39.93 6.73
CA PRO A 630 -22.65 40.61 7.73
C PRO A 630 -22.60 39.84 9.06
N GLU A 631 -22.81 40.52 10.21
CA GLU A 631 -22.69 39.87 11.53
C GLU A 631 -23.60 38.65 11.71
N GLN A 632 -24.78 38.67 11.06
CA GLN A 632 -25.76 37.58 11.03
C GLN A 632 -25.29 36.32 10.27
N ALA A 633 -24.14 36.38 9.58
CA ALA A 633 -23.51 35.27 8.85
C ALA A 633 -22.24 34.73 9.54
N LEU A 634 -21.94 35.18 10.76
CA LEU A 634 -20.79 34.67 11.52
C LEU A 634 -21.01 33.23 12.00
N PRO A 635 -19.97 32.37 11.98
CA PRO A 635 -20.07 30.99 12.42
C PRO A 635 -20.10 30.88 13.94
N THR A 636 -20.76 29.83 14.45
CA THR A 636 -20.56 29.41 15.85
C THR A 636 -19.19 28.75 15.95
N VAL A 637 -18.25 29.29 16.73
CA VAL A 637 -16.95 28.64 16.97
C VAL A 637 -17.07 27.65 18.15
N THR A 638 -16.59 26.43 17.96
CA THR A 638 -16.50 25.40 19.00
C THR A 638 -15.11 24.77 19.04
N VAL A 639 -14.78 24.22 20.19
CA VAL A 639 -13.57 23.42 20.43
C VAL A 639 -14.03 22.14 21.11
N THR A 640 -13.51 20.98 20.71
CA THR A 640 -13.91 19.69 21.28
C THR A 640 -12.71 18.73 21.49
N ASN A 641 -12.98 17.64 22.21
CA ASN A 641 -12.16 16.43 22.27
C ASN A 641 -12.72 15.32 21.35
N ASP A 642 -13.92 15.51 20.78
CA ASP A 642 -14.59 14.49 19.98
C ASP A 642 -13.96 14.37 18.58
N THR A 643 -13.83 13.14 18.09
CA THR A 643 -13.28 12.86 16.76
C THR A 643 -14.16 13.45 15.66
N LEU A 644 -13.63 14.43 14.93
CA LEU A 644 -14.31 15.03 13.78
C LEU A 644 -14.31 14.08 12.57
N VAL A 645 -15.21 14.31 11.62
CA VAL A 645 -15.35 13.51 10.39
C VAL A 645 -14.01 13.40 9.66
N GLY A 646 -13.61 12.18 9.29
CA GLY A 646 -12.33 11.93 8.63
C GLY A 646 -11.10 12.09 9.53
N ASN A 647 -11.27 12.13 10.87
CA ASN A 647 -10.23 12.43 11.86
C ASN A 647 -9.59 13.83 11.67
N ALA A 648 -10.34 14.78 11.13
CA ALA A 648 -9.84 16.11 10.79
C ALA A 648 -9.41 16.93 12.02
N LYS A 649 -8.42 17.83 11.83
CA LYS A 649 -7.96 18.78 12.86
C LYS A 649 -9.04 19.83 13.19
N GLY A 650 -9.81 20.22 12.18
CA GLY A 650 -10.97 21.09 12.29
C GLY A 650 -12.02 20.71 11.24
N THR A 651 -13.19 21.34 11.29
CA THR A 651 -14.19 21.27 10.23
C THR A 651 -15.17 22.44 10.33
N PHE A 652 -15.48 23.08 9.20
CA PHE A 652 -16.63 23.95 9.05
C PHE A 652 -17.84 23.17 8.53
N ASP A 653 -18.90 23.11 9.33
CA ASP A 653 -20.18 22.50 9.00
C ASP A 653 -21.16 23.58 8.49
N PRO A 654 -21.50 23.60 7.18
CA PRO A 654 -22.45 24.56 6.61
C PRO A 654 -23.93 24.23 6.92
N ALA A 655 -24.26 23.01 7.33
CA ALA A 655 -25.63 22.65 7.74
C ALA A 655 -25.94 23.15 9.16
N HIS A 656 -24.94 23.22 10.04
CA HIS A 656 -25.08 23.84 11.37
C HIS A 656 -24.63 25.30 11.44
N TRP A 657 -23.81 25.74 10.48
CA TRP A 657 -23.07 27.02 10.47
C TRP A 657 -22.05 27.14 11.62
N THR A 658 -21.28 26.07 11.81
CA THR A 658 -20.40 25.87 12.97
C THR A 658 -18.97 25.57 12.52
N LEU A 659 -18.00 26.28 13.09
CA LEU A 659 -16.57 26.02 12.94
C LEU A 659 -16.10 25.24 14.16
N SER A 660 -15.63 24.00 13.98
CA SER A 660 -15.24 23.11 15.07
C SER A 660 -13.76 22.76 14.99
N ILE A 661 -13.05 22.79 16.12
CA ILE A 661 -11.62 22.41 16.22
C ILE A 661 -11.47 21.23 17.18
N ASN A 662 -10.81 20.14 16.76
CA ASN A 662 -10.45 19.03 17.64
C ASN A 662 -9.12 19.34 18.35
N THR A 663 -9.04 19.08 19.65
CA THR A 663 -7.84 19.28 20.47
C THR A 663 -6.89 18.08 20.49
N GLU A 664 -7.38 16.88 20.18
CA GLU A 664 -6.61 15.63 20.19
C GLU A 664 -5.39 15.63 19.25
N PRO A 665 -5.49 16.08 17.97
CA PRO A 665 -4.34 16.18 17.07
C PRO A 665 -3.23 17.13 17.54
N PHE A 666 -3.50 17.95 18.56
CA PHE A 666 -2.56 18.90 19.16
C PHE A 666 -2.02 18.43 20.52
N GLY A 667 -2.12 17.13 20.83
CA GLY A 667 -1.57 16.48 22.02
C GLY A 667 -0.23 17.01 22.55
N PRO A 668 0.80 17.30 21.71
CA PRO A 668 2.08 17.87 22.14
C PRO A 668 2.00 19.23 22.87
N LEU A 669 0.87 19.96 22.77
CA LEU A 669 0.62 21.17 23.58
C LEU A 669 0.41 20.85 25.06
N PHE A 670 -0.15 19.69 25.37
CA PHE A 670 -0.73 19.38 26.68
C PHE A 670 0.09 18.38 27.50
N VAL A 671 0.92 17.55 26.86
CA VAL A 671 1.70 16.48 27.51
C VAL A 671 2.88 17.05 28.32
N PRO A 672 3.04 16.69 29.61
CA PRO A 672 4.26 16.96 30.37
C PRO A 672 5.37 15.97 29.94
N CYS A 673 6.18 16.37 28.95
CA CYS A 673 7.20 15.49 28.37
C CYS A 673 8.30 15.07 29.35
N THR A 674 8.70 13.80 29.28
CA THR A 674 9.91 13.25 29.94
C THR A 674 11.23 13.73 29.30
N VAL A 675 11.14 14.44 28.17
CA VAL A 675 12.26 15.18 27.56
C VAL A 675 12.78 16.20 28.58
N THR A 676 14.01 16.01 29.05
CA THR A 676 14.63 16.86 30.08
C THR A 676 15.03 18.24 29.55
N ASP A 677 15.39 18.35 28.26
CA ASP A 677 15.68 19.63 27.60
C ASP A 677 14.41 20.48 27.42
N GLN A 678 14.45 21.70 27.94
CA GLN A 678 13.40 22.69 27.78
C GLN A 678 13.28 23.19 26.33
N SER A 679 14.39 23.32 25.59
CA SER A 679 14.40 23.90 24.25
C SER A 679 13.63 23.04 23.24
N GLN A 680 13.79 21.72 23.32
CA GLN A 680 13.03 20.76 22.50
C GLN A 680 11.52 20.79 22.81
N ARG A 681 11.13 20.85 24.09
CA ARG A 681 9.70 20.94 24.49
C ARG A 681 9.04 22.22 23.95
N GLU A 682 9.71 23.37 24.11
CA GLU A 682 9.21 24.64 23.58
C GLU A 682 9.10 24.63 22.04
N THR A 683 10.03 23.97 21.35
CA THR A 683 10.01 23.84 19.89
C THR A 683 8.82 23.00 19.42
N GLN A 684 8.59 21.83 20.04
CA GLN A 684 7.45 20.96 19.70
C GLN A 684 6.10 21.65 19.93
N ALA A 685 5.94 22.32 21.08
CA ALA A 685 4.71 23.05 21.38
C ALA A 685 4.50 24.26 20.44
N ARG A 686 5.55 24.98 20.02
CA ARG A 686 5.45 26.06 19.02
C ARG A 686 5.06 25.55 17.63
N LEU A 687 5.50 24.36 17.23
CA LEU A 687 5.06 23.70 15.99
C LEU A 687 3.58 23.27 16.06
N ALA A 688 3.15 22.70 17.19
CA ALA A 688 1.74 22.35 17.39
C ALA A 688 0.82 23.59 17.41
N LEU A 689 1.27 24.73 17.97
CA LEU A 689 0.53 26.00 17.88
C LEU A 689 0.46 26.52 16.44
N LYS A 690 1.55 26.47 15.66
CA LYS A 690 1.56 26.86 14.25
C LYS A 690 0.48 26.11 13.45
N ASP A 691 0.41 24.79 13.63
CA ASP A 691 -0.60 23.95 12.97
C ASP A 691 -2.03 24.18 13.50
N PHE A 692 -2.19 24.63 14.75
CA PHE A 692 -3.48 25.02 15.30
C PHE A 692 -4.02 26.28 14.61
N VAL A 693 -3.18 27.31 14.39
CA VAL A 693 -3.62 28.55 13.74
C VAL A 693 -3.90 28.35 12.24
N ASP A 694 -3.06 27.57 11.56
CA ASP A 694 -3.28 27.07 10.19
C ASP A 694 -4.68 26.47 10.04
N THR A 695 -5.05 25.57 10.96
CA THR A 695 -6.37 24.91 11.00
C THR A 695 -7.50 25.93 11.21
N VAL A 696 -7.42 26.83 12.20
CA VAL A 696 -8.49 27.81 12.46
C VAL A 696 -8.70 28.75 11.26
N PHE A 697 -7.63 29.18 10.58
CA PHE A 697 -7.74 30.06 9.42
C PHE A 697 -8.27 29.32 8.17
N HIS A 698 -7.90 28.05 7.99
CA HIS A 698 -8.47 27.16 6.96
C HIS A 698 -10.00 27.04 7.10
N GLU A 699 -10.51 26.62 8.27
CA GLU A 699 -11.95 26.47 8.48
C GLU A 699 -12.71 27.81 8.43
N THR A 700 -12.06 28.91 8.84
CA THR A 700 -12.64 30.26 8.71
C THR A 700 -12.82 30.65 7.24
N ARG A 701 -11.93 30.19 6.34
CA ARG A 701 -12.07 30.43 4.90
C ARG A 701 -13.25 29.65 4.30
N HIS A 702 -13.55 28.44 4.76
CA HIS A 702 -14.75 27.71 4.30
C HIS A 702 -16.05 28.44 4.62
N CYS A 703 -16.21 28.95 5.85
CA CYS A 703 -17.37 29.78 6.22
C CYS A 703 -17.56 30.97 5.26
N GLN A 704 -16.46 31.62 4.89
CA GLN A 704 -16.45 32.71 3.92
C GLN A 704 -16.77 32.25 2.48
N GLN A 705 -16.26 31.10 2.04
CA GLN A 705 -16.57 30.52 0.73
C GLN A 705 -18.06 30.21 0.59
N ASP A 706 -18.63 29.47 1.54
CA ASP A 706 -20.02 29.02 1.45
C ASP A 706 -21.02 30.17 1.48
N PHE A 707 -20.77 31.23 2.25
CA PHE A 707 -21.62 32.42 2.23
C PHE A 707 -21.71 33.05 0.83
N TRP A 708 -20.58 33.25 0.16
CA TRP A 708 -20.54 33.90 -1.16
C TRP A 708 -20.94 32.96 -2.31
N VAL A 709 -20.65 31.66 -2.18
CA VAL A 709 -21.18 30.62 -3.08
C VAL A 709 -22.71 30.58 -3.01
N TYR A 710 -23.30 30.58 -1.81
CA TYR A 710 -24.75 30.63 -1.65
C TYR A 710 -25.34 31.95 -2.16
N ALA A 711 -24.70 33.10 -1.94
CA ALA A 711 -25.14 34.37 -2.50
C ALA A 711 -25.19 34.36 -4.04
N MET A 712 -24.17 33.80 -4.70
CA MET A 712 -24.15 33.70 -6.17
C MET A 712 -25.21 32.75 -6.72
N VAL A 713 -25.39 31.60 -6.07
CA VAL A 713 -26.32 30.55 -6.47
C VAL A 713 -27.77 31.00 -6.31
N GLN A 714 -28.12 31.62 -5.19
CA GLN A 714 -29.48 32.07 -4.89
C GLN A 714 -29.97 33.18 -5.83
N GLN A 715 -29.07 33.88 -6.54
CA GLN A 715 -29.43 34.87 -7.57
C GLN A 715 -29.91 34.26 -8.90
N GLY A 716 -29.96 32.93 -9.02
CA GLY A 716 -30.82 32.27 -10.01
C GLY A 716 -30.17 31.90 -11.36
N ALA A 717 -31.01 31.38 -12.25
CA ALA A 717 -30.61 30.86 -13.57
C ALA A 717 -29.96 31.89 -14.50
N ALA A 718 -30.02 33.20 -14.20
CA ALA A 718 -29.27 34.23 -14.94
C ALA A 718 -27.75 34.02 -14.85
N ASN A 719 -27.25 33.52 -13.71
CA ASN A 719 -25.84 33.16 -13.53
C ASN A 719 -25.52 31.73 -14.05
N PHE A 720 -26.54 30.86 -14.13
CA PHE A 720 -26.40 29.42 -14.41
C PHE A 720 -27.50 28.92 -15.37
N PRO A 721 -27.54 29.37 -16.64
CA PRO A 721 -28.66 29.10 -17.55
C PRO A 721 -28.87 27.60 -17.81
N ASP A 722 -27.78 26.83 -17.88
CA ASP A 722 -27.82 25.38 -18.14
C ASP A 722 -28.02 24.52 -16.87
N MET A 723 -28.05 25.11 -15.67
CA MET A 723 -28.27 24.43 -14.39
C MET A 723 -29.42 25.09 -13.61
N PRO A 724 -30.66 25.10 -14.12
CA PRO A 724 -31.78 25.85 -13.53
C PRO A 724 -32.22 25.37 -12.14
N ASN A 725 -31.72 24.22 -11.66
CA ASN A 725 -31.96 23.74 -10.30
C ASN A 725 -30.89 24.21 -9.29
N ILE A 726 -29.72 24.70 -9.71
CA ILE A 726 -28.65 25.08 -8.78
C ILE A 726 -29.11 26.13 -7.77
N SER A 727 -29.95 27.09 -8.18
CA SER A 727 -30.48 28.13 -7.29
C SER A 727 -31.45 27.64 -6.22
N LYS A 728 -31.75 26.33 -6.20
CA LYS A 728 -32.51 25.66 -5.14
C LYS A 728 -31.59 24.99 -4.11
N TRP A 729 -30.27 24.96 -4.35
CA TRP A 729 -29.22 24.56 -3.40
C TRP A 729 -28.67 25.80 -2.65
N PRO A 730 -28.28 25.68 -1.37
CA PRO A 730 -28.40 24.50 -0.51
C PRO A 730 -29.86 24.12 -0.22
N GLY A 731 -30.76 25.11 -0.24
CA GLY A 731 -32.18 24.94 0.06
C GLY A 731 -32.44 24.85 1.57
N GLN A 732 -33.68 25.12 1.99
CA GLN A 732 -34.09 24.97 3.39
C GLN A 732 -34.43 23.51 3.67
N ALA A 733 -33.40 22.69 3.87
CA ALA A 733 -33.56 21.32 4.34
C ALA A 733 -33.91 21.30 5.85
N SER A 734 -34.79 20.39 6.26
CA SER A 734 -35.21 20.22 7.67
C SER A 734 -34.08 19.82 8.63
N GLN A 735 -32.93 19.41 8.08
CA GLN A 735 -31.71 19.03 8.79
C GLN A 735 -30.71 20.19 8.98
N PHE A 736 -31.00 21.40 8.47
CA PHE A 736 -30.16 22.59 8.70
C PHE A 736 -30.57 23.30 10.00
N SER A 737 -29.60 23.89 10.71
CA SER A 737 -29.86 24.67 11.92
C SER A 737 -30.66 25.95 11.61
N GLU A 738 -31.28 26.54 12.64
CA GLU A 738 -31.96 27.84 12.49
C GLU A 738 -30.98 28.93 12.01
N LEU A 739 -29.74 28.90 12.50
CA LEU A 739 -28.66 29.79 12.08
C LEU A 739 -28.33 29.57 10.60
N ALA A 740 -28.02 28.34 10.17
CA ALA A 740 -27.69 28.06 8.76
C ALA A 740 -28.83 28.47 7.82
N ASN A 741 -30.09 28.17 8.18
CA ASN A 741 -31.26 28.63 7.44
C ASN A 741 -31.39 30.15 7.39
N ALA A 742 -31.00 30.87 8.45
CA ALA A 742 -30.96 32.34 8.46
C ALA A 742 -29.84 32.89 7.57
N VAL A 743 -28.66 32.26 7.56
CA VAL A 743 -27.53 32.66 6.71
C VAL A 743 -27.85 32.47 5.23
N VAL A 744 -28.48 31.36 4.84
CA VAL A 744 -28.92 31.14 3.44
C VAL A 744 -29.93 32.20 2.98
N ARG A 745 -30.84 32.65 3.86
CA ARG A 745 -31.75 33.78 3.57
C ARG A 745 -31.00 35.11 3.46
N ALA A 746 -29.98 35.32 4.31
CA ALA A 746 -29.15 36.51 4.26
C ALA A 746 -28.29 36.58 2.99
N SER A 747 -27.67 35.47 2.57
CA SER A 747 -26.86 35.40 1.35
C SER A 747 -27.71 35.62 0.09
N ALA A 748 -28.92 35.07 0.04
CA ALA A 748 -29.88 35.33 -1.03
C ALA A 748 -30.28 36.81 -1.17
N SER A 749 -30.17 37.59 -0.09
CA SER A 749 -30.46 39.03 -0.04
C SER A 749 -29.22 39.91 -0.29
N GLN A 750 -28.03 39.31 -0.36
CA GLN A 750 -26.76 40.03 -0.46
C GLN A 750 -26.40 40.25 -1.93
N ALA A 751 -26.15 41.51 -2.31
CA ALA A 751 -25.67 41.84 -3.66
C ALA A 751 -24.27 41.25 -3.90
N LEU A 752 -24.03 40.72 -5.10
CA LEU A 752 -22.70 40.24 -5.50
C LEU A 752 -21.73 41.44 -5.65
N PRO A 753 -20.47 41.34 -5.17
CA PRO A 753 -19.50 42.40 -5.31
C PRO A 753 -19.10 42.64 -6.77
N ASP A 754 -18.87 43.90 -7.13
CA ASP A 754 -18.60 44.30 -8.52
C ASP A 754 -17.15 44.04 -8.96
N ASP A 755 -16.75 42.77 -8.98
CA ASP A 755 -15.38 42.34 -9.26
C ASP A 755 -15.34 41.08 -10.14
N ASN A 756 -15.24 41.28 -11.46
CA ASN A 756 -15.36 40.26 -12.50
C ASN A 756 -14.54 38.99 -12.22
N ALA A 757 -13.25 39.13 -11.93
CA ALA A 757 -12.35 38.00 -11.71
C ALA A 757 -12.74 37.22 -10.44
N ASN A 758 -12.96 37.92 -9.33
CA ASN A 758 -13.33 37.26 -8.08
C ASN A 758 -14.71 36.57 -8.15
N LEU A 759 -15.66 37.11 -8.94
CA LEU A 759 -16.93 36.46 -9.25
C LEU A 759 -16.76 35.19 -10.10
N LEU A 760 -15.88 35.16 -11.10
CA LEU A 760 -15.61 33.95 -11.88
C LEU A 760 -15.16 32.78 -10.97
N GLY A 761 -14.32 33.07 -9.99
CA GLY A 761 -13.88 32.10 -8.99
C GLY A 761 -15.00 31.57 -8.09
N ILE A 762 -15.88 32.45 -7.62
CA ILE A 762 -17.04 32.04 -6.83
C ILE A 762 -18.00 31.20 -7.69
N LYS A 763 -18.12 31.48 -8.99
CA LYS A 763 -18.88 30.66 -9.93
C LYS A 763 -18.28 29.26 -10.09
N GLN A 764 -16.97 29.17 -10.27
CA GLN A 764 -16.23 27.90 -10.34
C GLN A 764 -16.40 27.08 -9.05
N MET A 765 -16.19 27.69 -7.89
CA MET A 765 -16.39 27.04 -6.59
C MET A 765 -17.86 26.63 -6.35
N ALA A 766 -18.83 27.43 -6.79
CA ALA A 766 -20.25 27.11 -6.66
C ALA A 766 -20.68 25.87 -7.47
N VAL A 767 -20.27 25.81 -8.74
CA VAL A 767 -20.54 24.64 -9.61
C VAL A 767 -19.81 23.41 -9.09
N ALA A 768 -18.55 23.55 -8.68
CA ALA A 768 -17.76 22.48 -8.09
C ALA A 768 -18.41 21.91 -6.81
N LYS A 769 -18.79 22.77 -5.84
CA LYS A 769 -19.49 22.35 -4.62
C LYS A 769 -20.86 21.75 -4.92
N TYR A 770 -21.60 22.24 -5.91
CA TYR A 770 -22.92 21.70 -6.26
C TYR A 770 -22.83 20.28 -6.81
N VAL A 771 -21.94 20.01 -7.77
CA VAL A 771 -21.74 18.66 -8.33
C VAL A 771 -21.27 17.67 -7.26
N TRP A 772 -20.37 18.09 -6.36
CA TRP A 772 -19.96 17.30 -5.20
C TRP A 772 -21.12 17.01 -4.24
N ASN A 773 -21.99 17.99 -3.96
CA ASN A 773 -23.19 17.79 -3.14
C ASN A 773 -24.15 16.78 -3.79
N LEU A 774 -24.42 16.90 -5.10
CA LEU A 774 -25.27 15.96 -5.83
C LEU A 774 -24.71 14.53 -5.80
N HIS A 775 -23.39 14.36 -5.93
CA HIS A 775 -22.75 13.06 -5.75
C HIS A 775 -22.92 12.52 -4.31
N ALA A 776 -22.65 13.33 -3.30
CA ALA A 776 -22.86 12.95 -1.89
C ALA A 776 -24.32 12.58 -1.59
N PHE A 777 -25.29 13.27 -2.18
CA PHE A 777 -26.71 12.96 -2.08
C PHE A 777 -27.05 11.59 -2.71
N MET A 778 -26.47 11.26 -3.87
CA MET A 778 -26.63 9.93 -4.48
C MET A 778 -26.03 8.82 -3.61
N VAL A 779 -24.84 9.01 -3.06
CA VAL A 779 -24.18 8.05 -2.15
C VAL A 779 -24.99 7.85 -0.88
N ALA A 780 -25.49 8.93 -0.27
CA ALA A 780 -26.34 8.91 0.92
C ALA A 780 -27.80 8.45 0.65
N LYS A 781 -28.20 8.31 -0.62
CA LYS A 781 -29.59 8.04 -1.06
C LYS A 781 -30.59 9.06 -0.52
N TRP A 782 -30.17 10.32 -0.43
CA TRP A 782 -30.96 11.46 0.02
C TRP A 782 -31.43 12.27 -1.20
N TYR A 783 -32.71 12.62 -1.26
CA TYR A 783 -33.31 13.22 -2.45
C TYR A 783 -33.84 14.64 -2.14
N PRO A 784 -33.24 15.71 -2.71
CA PRO A 784 -33.74 17.07 -2.51
C PRO A 784 -35.09 17.28 -3.22
N THR A 785 -35.85 18.28 -2.78
CA THR A 785 -37.20 18.59 -3.32
C THR A 785 -37.23 18.97 -4.81
N TYR A 786 -36.07 19.26 -5.42
CA TYR A 786 -35.92 19.53 -6.84
C TYR A 786 -35.42 18.34 -7.68
N ALA A 787 -35.07 17.23 -7.02
CA ALA A 787 -34.65 15.97 -7.63
C ALA A 787 -35.06 14.82 -6.69
N SER A 788 -36.37 14.55 -6.68
CA SER A 788 -37.12 13.81 -5.65
C SER A 788 -36.86 12.31 -5.57
N ASP A 789 -36.05 11.76 -6.47
CA ASP A 789 -35.86 10.32 -6.66
C ASP A 789 -34.52 10.01 -7.34
N ALA A 790 -34.17 8.73 -7.41
CA ALA A 790 -32.89 8.26 -7.94
C ALA A 790 -32.72 8.37 -9.47
N VAL A 791 -33.76 8.77 -10.22
CA VAL A 791 -33.67 9.10 -11.65
C VAL A 791 -33.44 10.59 -11.79
N SER A 792 -34.31 11.42 -11.23
CA SER A 792 -34.20 12.89 -11.30
C SER A 792 -32.91 13.43 -10.66
N LEU A 793 -32.41 12.79 -9.58
CA LEU A 793 -31.12 13.15 -8.98
C LEU A 793 -29.92 12.81 -9.87
N ARG A 794 -29.97 11.70 -10.64
CA ARG A 794 -28.93 11.36 -11.61
C ARG A 794 -28.98 12.29 -12.82
N GLU A 795 -30.17 12.64 -13.30
CA GLU A 795 -30.33 13.59 -14.41
C GLU A 795 -29.81 15.00 -14.06
N GLU A 796 -29.98 15.45 -12.82
CA GLU A 796 -29.41 16.72 -12.38
C GLU A 796 -27.90 16.63 -12.13
N TYR A 797 -27.39 15.51 -11.58
CA TYR A 797 -25.95 15.27 -11.47
C TYR A 797 -25.27 15.33 -12.85
N GLU A 798 -25.78 14.62 -13.85
CA GLU A 798 -25.21 14.60 -15.21
C GLU A 798 -25.25 15.98 -15.88
N ARG A 799 -26.35 16.73 -15.69
CA ARG A 799 -26.49 18.11 -16.17
C ARG A 799 -25.42 19.01 -15.56
N ALA A 800 -25.25 18.96 -14.24
CA ALA A 800 -24.32 19.80 -13.51
C ALA A 800 -22.85 19.38 -13.76
N ARG A 801 -22.55 18.07 -13.84
CA ARG A 801 -21.24 17.49 -14.17
C ARG A 801 -20.71 18.04 -15.50
N LYS A 802 -21.49 17.95 -16.57
CA LYS A 802 -21.11 18.45 -17.91
C LYS A 802 -20.79 19.96 -17.93
N GLN A 803 -21.45 20.73 -17.07
CA GLN A 803 -21.19 22.16 -16.92
C GLN A 803 -19.96 22.45 -16.04
N ALA A 804 -19.72 21.64 -15.00
CA ALA A 804 -18.48 21.67 -14.22
C ALA A 804 -17.27 21.33 -15.10
N GLU A 805 -17.34 20.28 -15.92
CA GLU A 805 -16.27 19.92 -16.87
C GLU A 805 -15.92 21.08 -17.80
N THR A 806 -16.92 21.88 -18.18
CA THR A 806 -16.72 23.04 -19.06
C THR A 806 -16.14 24.23 -18.29
N LEU A 807 -16.68 24.56 -17.12
CA LEU A 807 -16.28 25.75 -16.35
C LEU A 807 -14.93 25.57 -15.60
N LEU A 808 -14.53 24.32 -15.33
CA LEU A 808 -13.30 23.98 -14.60
C LEU A 808 -12.13 23.55 -15.51
N ARG A 809 -12.30 23.57 -16.84
CA ARG A 809 -11.28 23.22 -17.85
C ARG A 809 -9.99 24.06 -17.82
N SER A 810 -10.02 25.19 -17.12
CA SER A 810 -8.87 26.08 -16.87
C SER A 810 -8.75 26.54 -15.41
N ALA A 811 -9.40 25.83 -14.47
CA ALA A 811 -9.44 26.19 -13.05
C ALA A 811 -8.33 25.56 -12.20
N GLY A 812 -7.63 24.54 -12.72
CA GLY A 812 -6.53 23.85 -12.04
C GLY A 812 -5.14 24.43 -12.35
N ALA A 813 -4.10 23.74 -11.85
CA ALA A 813 -2.70 24.18 -11.89
C ALA A 813 -2.25 24.64 -13.30
N ASP A 814 -1.57 25.80 -13.39
CA ASP A 814 -1.16 26.44 -14.65
C ASP A 814 -2.29 26.66 -15.67
N GLY A 815 -3.54 26.70 -15.20
CA GLY A 815 -4.74 26.70 -16.03
C GLY A 815 -4.93 25.35 -16.73
N SER A 816 -4.84 24.25 -15.98
CA SER A 816 -5.28 22.92 -16.36
C SER A 816 -6.78 22.73 -16.15
N ALA A 817 -7.31 21.62 -16.65
CA ALA A 817 -8.60 21.13 -16.16
C ALA A 817 -8.47 20.65 -14.70
N ILE A 818 -9.55 20.79 -13.95
CA ILE A 818 -9.84 19.94 -12.78
C ILE A 818 -10.67 18.77 -13.31
N ASP A 819 -10.29 17.54 -12.98
CA ASP A 819 -11.10 16.38 -13.28
C ASP A 819 -12.31 16.34 -12.32
N VAL A 820 -13.51 16.23 -12.88
CA VAL A 820 -14.78 16.38 -12.15
C VAL A 820 -15.18 15.07 -11.46
N GLU A 821 -14.77 13.91 -11.97
CA GLU A 821 -15.03 12.64 -11.29
C GLU A 821 -14.13 12.51 -10.07
N ASP A 822 -12.81 12.74 -10.23
CA ASP A 822 -11.87 12.80 -9.10
C ASP A 822 -12.31 13.82 -8.05
N MET A 823 -12.80 14.99 -8.47
CA MET A 823 -13.33 16.02 -7.57
C MET A 823 -14.48 15.52 -6.67
N VAL A 824 -15.33 14.60 -7.16
CA VAL A 824 -16.47 14.09 -6.37
C VAL A 824 -16.19 12.81 -5.59
N VAL A 825 -15.22 11.99 -6.00
CA VAL A 825 -14.87 10.73 -5.30
C VAL A 825 -13.70 10.85 -4.31
N ASP A 826 -12.82 11.85 -4.46
CA ASP A 826 -11.61 12.00 -3.64
C ASP A 826 -11.92 12.13 -2.14
N SER A 827 -11.41 11.17 -1.37
CA SER A 827 -11.50 11.10 0.09
C SER A 827 -10.39 11.90 0.81
N GLY A 828 -9.33 12.29 0.11
CA GLY A 828 -8.19 13.06 0.62
C GLY A 828 -8.38 14.59 0.56
N TYR A 829 -9.53 15.08 0.08
CA TYR A 829 -9.91 16.50 -0.04
C TYR A 829 -9.04 17.33 -1.01
N GLN A 830 -8.11 16.74 -1.75
CA GLN A 830 -7.05 17.46 -2.46
C GLN A 830 -7.32 17.74 -3.95
N SER A 831 -8.42 17.25 -4.51
CA SER A 831 -8.87 17.54 -5.89
C SER A 831 -9.78 18.77 -5.99
N ARG A 832 -10.34 19.18 -4.85
CA ARG A 832 -11.46 20.13 -4.75
C ARG A 832 -10.95 21.59 -4.72
N PRO A 833 -11.42 22.48 -5.62
CA PRO A 833 -10.86 23.83 -5.73
C PRO A 833 -11.10 24.73 -4.51
N TRP A 834 -12.10 24.43 -3.68
CA TRP A 834 -12.37 25.17 -2.45
C TRP A 834 -11.51 24.70 -1.26
N GLU A 835 -10.99 23.46 -1.30
CA GLU A 835 -10.07 22.93 -0.29
C GLU A 835 -8.65 23.44 -0.53
N ASP A 836 -8.18 23.49 -1.78
CA ASP A 836 -6.90 24.13 -2.14
C ASP A 836 -6.88 25.60 -1.68
N ASP A 837 -7.94 26.36 -1.99
CA ASP A 837 -8.09 27.76 -1.57
C ASP A 837 -8.00 27.95 -0.04
N ALA A 838 -8.57 27.01 0.72
CA ALA A 838 -8.47 27.01 2.17
C ALA A 838 -7.06 26.58 2.65
N PHE A 839 -6.40 25.63 2.00
CA PHE A 839 -5.02 25.24 2.31
C PHE A 839 -4.01 26.35 1.99
N VAL A 840 -4.10 27.06 0.86
CA VAL A 840 -3.22 28.22 0.60
C VAL A 840 -3.51 29.36 1.59
N CYS A 841 -4.76 29.52 2.06
CA CYS A 841 -5.07 30.42 3.17
C CYS A 841 -4.29 30.04 4.44
N GLY A 842 -4.34 28.77 4.85
CA GLY A 842 -3.58 28.24 5.99
C GLY A 842 -2.07 28.45 5.84
N GLU A 843 -1.48 28.00 4.72
CA GLU A 843 -0.03 28.12 4.44
C GLU A 843 0.48 29.57 4.53
N ILE A 844 -0.30 30.55 4.08
CA ILE A 844 0.02 31.98 4.19
C ILE A 844 -0.03 32.46 5.65
N GLU A 845 -1.11 32.15 6.38
CA GLU A 845 -1.22 32.50 7.81
C GLU A 845 -0.05 31.90 8.59
N SER A 846 0.23 30.61 8.38
CA SER A 846 1.30 29.87 9.05
C SER A 846 2.68 30.49 8.84
N SER A 847 2.90 31.16 7.70
CA SER A 847 4.12 31.93 7.43
C SER A 847 4.16 33.26 8.18
N TYR A 848 3.05 33.98 8.31
CA TYR A 848 2.96 35.18 9.16
C TYR A 848 3.08 34.82 10.65
N TRP A 849 2.48 33.72 11.09
CA TRP A 849 2.70 33.14 12.41
C TRP A 849 4.20 32.92 12.66
N SER A 850 4.89 32.24 11.74
CA SER A 850 6.28 31.81 11.91
C SER A 850 7.34 32.89 11.67
N SER A 851 7.06 33.91 10.86
CA SER A 851 8.08 34.86 10.36
C SER A 851 7.67 36.33 10.26
N ASP A 852 6.40 36.65 10.59
CA ASP A 852 5.76 37.96 10.38
C ASP A 852 5.83 38.46 8.92
N ARG A 853 5.87 37.52 7.96
CA ARG A 853 5.88 37.78 6.50
C ARG A 853 5.11 36.69 5.75
N ALA A 854 4.65 37.04 4.55
CA ALA A 854 4.14 36.08 3.57
C ALA A 854 5.23 35.10 3.09
N PRO A 855 4.85 33.92 2.56
CA PRO A 855 5.80 32.95 1.99
C PRO A 855 6.72 33.53 0.91
N THR A 856 7.88 32.89 0.70
CA THR A 856 8.93 33.36 -0.25
C THR A 856 8.76 32.86 -1.68
N ASP A 857 7.95 31.82 -1.85
CA ASP A 857 7.67 31.00 -3.03
C ASP A 857 6.36 31.42 -3.72
N ILE A 858 5.37 31.87 -2.95
CA ILE A 858 4.14 32.52 -3.45
C ILE A 858 4.46 33.93 -4.00
N VAL A 859 5.18 33.96 -5.12
CA VAL A 859 5.56 35.17 -5.85
C VAL A 859 4.50 35.49 -6.91
N PHE A 860 4.25 34.54 -7.81
CA PHE A 860 3.12 34.46 -8.75
C PHE A 860 2.90 32.98 -9.11
N ASN A 861 1.66 32.58 -9.39
CA ASN A 861 1.29 31.29 -10.01
C ASN A 861 1.94 30.03 -9.40
N GLN A 862 1.51 29.66 -8.18
CA GLN A 862 1.79 28.39 -7.51
C GLN A 862 0.56 27.97 -6.67
N CYS A 863 0.36 26.65 -6.50
CA CYS A 863 -0.75 26.04 -5.76
C CYS A 863 -0.37 25.83 -4.28
N SER A 864 -1.29 25.33 -3.44
CA SER A 864 -0.86 24.81 -2.13
C SER A 864 0.10 23.64 -2.32
N ARG A 865 1.02 23.44 -1.37
CA ARG A 865 1.99 22.33 -1.46
C ARG A 865 1.27 20.98 -1.49
N LYS A 866 0.15 20.86 -0.77
CA LYS A 866 -0.73 19.67 -0.75
C LYS A 866 -1.39 19.43 -2.11
N TYR A 867 -1.99 20.46 -2.71
CA TYR A 867 -2.62 20.32 -4.04
C TYR A 867 -1.60 20.01 -5.12
N ALA A 868 -0.42 20.65 -5.12
CA ALA A 868 0.64 20.37 -6.07
C ALA A 868 1.14 18.91 -6.00
N LEU A 869 1.38 18.39 -4.78
CA LEU A 869 1.77 16.98 -4.57
C LEU A 869 0.67 16.02 -5.07
N SER A 870 -0.59 16.31 -4.74
CA SER A 870 -1.74 15.46 -5.09
C SER A 870 -2.12 15.53 -6.58
N PHE A 871 -1.95 16.69 -7.21
CA PHE A 871 -2.06 16.87 -8.66
C PHE A 871 -0.98 16.07 -9.40
N ASN A 872 0.26 16.09 -8.90
CA ASN A 872 1.36 15.33 -9.49
C ASN A 872 1.20 13.81 -9.29
N SER A 873 0.70 13.34 -8.15
CA SER A 873 0.41 11.90 -7.96
C SER A 873 -0.77 11.43 -8.84
N ARG A 874 -1.85 12.22 -8.96
CA ARG A 874 -2.94 11.95 -9.92
C ARG A 874 -2.49 11.97 -11.38
N ARG A 875 -1.46 12.77 -11.70
CA ARG A 875 -0.85 12.81 -13.03
C ARG A 875 0.06 11.61 -13.33
N ALA A 876 0.53 10.89 -12.30
CA ALA A 876 1.18 9.60 -12.45
C ALA A 876 0.14 8.47 -12.69
N THR A 877 -0.96 8.43 -11.94
CA THR A 877 -2.02 7.40 -12.10
C THR A 877 -2.85 7.53 -13.36
N SER A 878 -2.78 8.65 -14.09
CA SER A 878 -3.44 8.85 -15.38
C SER A 878 -2.54 8.55 -16.61
N ALA A 879 -1.33 8.04 -16.39
CA ALA A 879 -0.32 7.83 -17.44
C ALA A 879 0.12 6.36 -17.65
N THR A 880 -0.49 5.39 -16.95
CA THR A 880 -0.01 4.00 -16.83
C THR A 880 -0.85 2.94 -17.59
N ALA A 881 -1.78 3.36 -18.45
CA ALA A 881 -2.64 2.50 -19.26
C ALA A 881 -2.63 3.07 -20.70
N SER A 882 -2.28 2.38 -21.79
CA SER A 882 -2.53 1.00 -22.27
C SER A 882 -1.89 0.87 -23.68
N PRO A 883 -2.00 -0.24 -24.47
CA PRO A 883 -2.32 -1.68 -24.23
C PRO A 883 -1.27 -2.67 -24.85
N GLY A 884 -1.39 -4.04 -24.89
CA GLY A 884 -0.25 -4.93 -25.31
C GLY A 884 -0.48 -6.35 -25.91
N VAL A 885 -0.51 -7.41 -25.05
CA VAL A 885 -0.89 -8.85 -25.28
C VAL A 885 -0.08 -9.72 -26.32
N SER A 886 -0.17 -11.09 -26.37
CA SER A 886 0.78 -12.11 -27.00
C SER A 886 0.20 -13.04 -28.14
N VAL A 887 0.83 -13.43 -29.29
CA VAL A 887 0.25 -13.75 -30.69
C VAL A 887 -0.55 -15.07 -31.13
N ASN A 888 -1.39 -14.99 -32.22
CA ASN A 888 -2.49 -15.88 -32.78
C ASN A 888 -2.01 -16.76 -34.00
N ALA A 889 -2.72 -17.66 -34.73
CA ALA A 889 -4.14 -18.12 -34.84
C ALA A 889 -4.27 -19.67 -35.04
N SER A 890 -5.31 -20.23 -35.72
CA SER A 890 -5.80 -21.63 -35.67
C SER A 890 -5.68 -22.58 -36.89
N ARG A 891 -5.21 -23.80 -36.63
CA ARG A 891 -5.42 -25.05 -37.40
C ARG A 891 -6.85 -25.52 -37.15
N ASN A 892 -7.66 -25.39 -38.19
CA ASN A 892 -8.81 -26.23 -38.46
C ASN A 892 -8.61 -26.90 -39.83
N GLY A 893 -9.23 -28.08 -40.04
CA GLY A 893 -9.33 -28.74 -41.34
C GLY A 893 -8.17 -29.66 -41.71
N GLY A 894 -8.32 -30.94 -41.39
CA GLY A 894 -7.39 -32.02 -41.72
C GLY A 894 -7.77 -33.32 -41.04
#